data_AF-A0A2K8PNN1-F1
#
_entry.id   AF-A0A2K8PNN1-F1
#
_cell.length_a   1.000
_cell.length_b   1.000
_cell.length_c   1.000
_cell.angle_alpha   90.00
_cell.angle_beta   90.00
_cell.angle_gamma   90.00
#
_symmetry.space_group_name_H-M   'P 1'
#
loop_
_entity.id
_entity.type
_entity.pdbx_description
1 polymer ?
#
loop_
_entity_poly.entity_id
_entity_poly.type
_entity_poly.pdbx_seq_one_letter_code
_entity_poly.pdbx_strand_id
1 'polypeptide(L)'
;MTRVAQTDGSAGSPAARHDDVAIVGMACRFPGARNVNAYWRLLTDPRPQFTAIPQSRWNASAFLSENFRDPSTTYTDTMALLPDVGHFDAAHYGIPPRRARSMDPQHRLLIDLAREAIQDAGWETEGFDREETSVITSLTESGYRELSTLQIRMRQVAGGEFGARPDGPRWLETVRGVDHLQGTSVAGLLLNMGPNSISSVFDLHGESYALDSACSGGLMAVANAVFALRAGRTRIALAGGAQLILTPDLLVGLSRIGAISRSGRCLPFGAGADGFVLGEGAGVLVLRPLADALAAGDRVYAVIRGVGTANDGTVQGGMHPQAAGQLRALRRAYRDAGLASDSVGYLEAHGTGTTVGDPVEVGVLRELRGADAAPAFLGAVKAVVGHSLNAAGMAGLIKTVLAVHRGVVPPQPEFEPAEPAALDAARLVVPTEATPWPRTRGPRRAGVSAFGFGGTGVHLVVEECAAPAPAVPDAAGEPHLLVLSARDRAGLARYALDLAEVLTEDRPPLARVADTLARRTPFAERLTVVARDAAEAAVRLTAAAGAVTAGLAVRGADDPVPPPATERTPPCTLPPSPLAPRHHWVVDASARETVDPGGRVEEPPRAAPAVVPSAAPGGSAASVVLEAVSRTGVFPLSDLSERMVLTTDLGFDSLMLQELDVILARHAPGFPTEETFKPGLTIGRLTELVAPYLALPPAPAAPAREPWEVQEPCGDEYAATASVDGFPEVRQFEERLEAITADGAEFPYFRVHRGTIRDTTVIGDREYLSFGSYNYLGLSGHPAVTAAVHEAVDRYGTSVSASRVLSGERELTVRLERALARFLGVEDCLALVSGHATNVTAIGHLVGAGDLVLHDALAHDSILQGCALSGAARRPFAHNDTDQLAHMLRVNRPRFRRVLIAVEGAYSMDGDLVDLPAVIELKKRYGALLMVDEAHSIGTVGEHGRGVGEFFGVDRSGVDLWMGTLSKAFASCGGYLGGSARMVRWLRHTLPGFVYSVGLTPANAAAALAASELITADRVRALRRNAELFLSLAASAGLATGSSAHTPIVPCLLGDSARTLRVAGRLYDRGVIADPIFHPAVEEGLSRLRFFVTSDHREEDVRRAVSILAQEVAAAGG
;
A
#
# COMPACT_ATOMS: atom_id res chain seq x y z
N MET A 1 10.15 -28.61 36.51
CA MET A 1 9.37 -29.46 37.43
C MET A 1 8.53 -30.41 36.60
N THR A 2 8.92 -31.68 36.61
CA THR A 2 8.28 -32.80 35.89
C THR A 2 6.98 -33.17 36.59
N ARG A 3 5.85 -33.21 35.88
CA ARG A 3 4.64 -33.89 36.36
C ARG A 3 4.12 -34.85 35.29
N VAL A 4 4.22 -36.12 35.66
CA VAL A 4 3.61 -37.30 35.04
C VAL A 4 2.09 -37.16 35.13
N ALA A 5 1.39 -37.38 34.02
CA ALA A 5 -0.07 -37.50 34.01
C ALA A 5 -0.46 -38.98 33.89
N GLN A 6 -1.22 -39.45 34.88
CA GLN A 6 -1.82 -40.77 34.95
C GLN A 6 -2.90 -40.93 33.88
N THR A 7 -2.93 -42.12 33.27
CA THR A 7 -3.99 -42.61 32.40
C THR A 7 -5.12 -43.19 33.24
N ASP A 8 -6.32 -42.61 33.16
CA ASP A 8 -7.56 -43.31 33.50
C ASP A 8 -8.55 -43.17 32.34
N GLY A 9 -9.00 -44.33 31.86
CA GLY A 9 -9.94 -44.46 30.75
C GLY A 9 -11.38 -44.25 31.20
N SER A 10 -12.03 -43.25 30.61
CA SER A 10 -13.45 -43.31 30.27
C SER A 10 -13.60 -42.70 28.87
N ALA A 11 -14.32 -43.38 27.99
CA ALA A 11 -14.64 -42.90 26.64
C ALA A 11 -15.67 -41.75 26.75
N GLY A 12 -15.20 -40.58 27.17
CA GLY A 12 -15.95 -39.33 27.14
C GLY A 12 -15.87 -38.69 25.75
N SER A 13 -16.99 -38.12 25.29
CA SER A 13 -17.01 -37.20 24.15
C SER A 13 -15.87 -36.19 24.30
N PRO A 14 -15.04 -35.92 23.27
CA PRO A 14 -13.93 -34.98 23.43
C PRO A 14 -14.51 -33.63 23.84
N ALA A 15 -14.21 -33.21 25.07
CA ALA A 15 -14.60 -31.91 25.58
C ALA A 15 -14.05 -30.82 24.64
N ALA A 16 -14.88 -29.84 24.29
CA ALA A 16 -14.48 -28.70 23.45
C ALA A 16 -13.18 -28.09 24.00
N ARG A 17 -12.18 -27.88 23.14
CA ARG A 17 -10.95 -27.19 23.55
C ARG A 17 -11.29 -25.71 23.70
N HIS A 18 -10.69 -25.04 24.68
CA HIS A 18 -10.92 -23.61 24.92
C HIS A 18 -10.63 -22.75 23.66
N ASP A 19 -9.73 -23.23 22.81
CA ASP A 19 -9.23 -22.52 21.63
C ASP A 19 -9.93 -22.92 20.30
N ASP A 20 -10.99 -23.74 20.34
CA ASP A 20 -11.74 -24.12 19.14
C ASP A 20 -12.55 -22.92 18.59
N VAL A 21 -12.62 -22.76 17.26
CA VAL A 21 -13.31 -21.64 16.61
C VAL A 21 -14.54 -22.13 15.85
N ALA A 22 -15.70 -21.55 16.15
CA ALA A 22 -16.97 -21.83 15.48
C ALA A 22 -17.17 -20.95 14.25
N ILE A 23 -17.75 -21.54 13.20
CA ILE A 23 -18.32 -20.82 12.05
C ILE A 23 -19.81 -20.65 12.33
N VAL A 24 -20.24 -19.41 12.56
CA VAL A 24 -21.62 -19.10 13.03
C VAL A 24 -22.51 -18.49 11.95
N GLY A 25 -21.91 -17.92 10.90
CA GLY A 25 -22.61 -17.38 9.74
C GLY A 25 -21.72 -17.43 8.50
N MET A 26 -22.34 -17.46 7.32
CA MET A 26 -21.61 -17.41 6.05
C MET A 26 -22.44 -16.83 4.91
N ALA A 27 -21.74 -16.25 3.94
CA ALA A 27 -22.34 -15.83 2.68
C ALA A 27 -21.36 -16.05 1.52
N CYS A 28 -21.90 -16.28 0.32
CA CYS A 28 -21.09 -16.47 -0.88
C CYS A 28 -21.79 -16.03 -2.17
N ARG A 29 -20.97 -15.76 -3.19
CA ARG A 29 -21.34 -15.67 -4.60
C ARG A 29 -20.35 -16.50 -5.42
N PHE A 30 -20.86 -17.45 -6.19
CA PHE A 30 -20.10 -18.22 -7.16
C PHE A 30 -20.89 -18.32 -8.48
N PRO A 31 -20.25 -18.59 -9.62
CA PRO A 31 -20.94 -18.88 -10.87
C PRO A 31 -22.06 -19.91 -10.65
N GLY A 32 -23.26 -19.62 -11.16
CA GLY A 32 -24.47 -20.43 -10.94
C GLY A 32 -25.10 -20.35 -9.55
N ALA A 33 -24.49 -19.65 -8.59
CA ALA A 33 -24.92 -19.63 -7.19
C ALA A 33 -24.85 -18.23 -6.57
N ARG A 34 -26.03 -17.60 -6.45
CA ARG A 34 -26.17 -16.25 -5.87
C ARG A 34 -26.29 -16.20 -4.35
N ASN A 35 -26.21 -17.32 -3.63
CA ASN A 35 -26.22 -17.39 -2.16
C ASN A 35 -25.91 -18.83 -1.71
N VAL A 36 -25.85 -19.05 -0.40
CA VAL A 36 -25.49 -20.34 0.21
C VAL A 36 -26.48 -21.46 -0.15
N ASN A 37 -27.80 -21.20 -0.16
CA ASN A 37 -28.80 -22.21 -0.55
C ASN A 37 -28.64 -22.62 -2.02
N ALA A 38 -28.51 -21.64 -2.92
CA ALA A 38 -28.28 -21.90 -4.34
C ALA A 38 -26.95 -22.63 -4.58
N TYR A 39 -25.91 -22.29 -3.80
CA TYR A 39 -24.62 -22.97 -3.87
C TYR A 39 -24.73 -24.43 -3.42
N TRP A 40 -25.44 -24.70 -2.32
CA TRP A 40 -25.66 -26.08 -1.88
C TRP A 40 -26.37 -26.92 -2.96
N ARG A 41 -27.43 -26.38 -3.58
CA ARG A 41 -28.13 -27.09 -4.67
C ARG A 41 -27.21 -27.36 -5.85
N LEU A 42 -26.43 -26.36 -6.27
CA LEU A 42 -25.42 -26.52 -7.32
C LEU A 42 -24.36 -27.56 -6.93
N LEU A 43 -24.00 -27.67 -5.66
CA LEU A 43 -23.03 -28.67 -5.20
C LEU A 43 -23.60 -30.08 -5.21
N THR A 44 -24.89 -30.26 -4.90
CA THR A 44 -25.54 -31.59 -4.88
C THR A 44 -26.00 -32.08 -6.26
N ASP A 45 -26.22 -31.16 -7.20
CA ASP A 45 -26.46 -31.42 -8.63
C ASP A 45 -25.43 -30.65 -9.47
N PRO A 46 -24.17 -31.13 -9.52
CA PRO A 46 -23.04 -30.36 -9.98
C PRO A 46 -23.04 -30.24 -11.50
N ARG A 47 -23.39 -29.04 -11.97
CA ARG A 47 -23.26 -28.64 -13.38
C ARG A 47 -22.14 -27.63 -13.54
N PRO A 48 -21.12 -27.89 -14.38
CA PRO A 48 -20.06 -26.93 -14.65
C PRO A 48 -20.63 -25.58 -15.09
N GLN A 49 -20.20 -24.50 -14.44
CA GLN A 49 -20.67 -23.14 -14.68
C GLN A 49 -19.67 -22.37 -15.55
N PHE A 50 -19.31 -22.96 -16.68
CA PHE A 50 -18.32 -22.41 -17.63
C PHE A 50 -19.04 -21.90 -18.87
N THR A 51 -18.74 -20.66 -19.24
CA THR A 51 -19.37 -19.97 -20.37
C THR A 51 -18.34 -19.19 -21.16
N ALA A 52 -18.63 -18.88 -22.42
CA ALA A 52 -17.87 -17.89 -23.16
C ALA A 52 -17.92 -16.53 -22.46
N ILE A 53 -16.84 -15.76 -22.53
CA ILE A 53 -16.76 -14.40 -21.97
C ILE A 53 -17.82 -13.51 -22.66
N PRO A 54 -18.74 -12.89 -21.91
CA PRO A 54 -19.76 -12.05 -22.51
C PRO A 54 -19.16 -10.70 -22.94
N GLN A 55 -19.69 -10.12 -24.02
CA GLN A 55 -19.29 -8.79 -24.52
C GLN A 55 -19.44 -7.68 -23.47
N SER A 56 -20.29 -7.90 -22.45
CA SER A 56 -20.44 -6.99 -21.32
C SER A 56 -19.19 -6.89 -20.43
N ARG A 57 -18.22 -7.80 -20.55
CA ARG A 57 -16.90 -7.72 -19.91
C ARG A 57 -15.89 -7.06 -20.85
N TRP A 58 -15.47 -7.77 -21.90
CA TRP A 58 -14.61 -7.27 -22.97
C TRP A 58 -14.89 -8.02 -24.27
N ASN A 59 -14.37 -7.51 -25.39
CA ASN A 59 -14.44 -8.21 -26.67
C ASN A 59 -13.42 -9.36 -26.69
N ALA A 60 -13.87 -10.58 -26.37
CA ALA A 60 -12.99 -11.76 -26.32
C ALA A 60 -12.32 -12.06 -27.68
N SER A 61 -13.01 -11.82 -28.80
CA SER A 61 -12.46 -12.07 -30.15
C SER A 61 -11.19 -11.27 -30.46
N ALA A 62 -10.97 -10.12 -29.79
CA ALA A 62 -9.77 -9.32 -29.96
C ALA A 62 -8.51 -9.95 -29.33
N PHE A 63 -8.69 -10.94 -28.44
CA PHE A 63 -7.61 -11.60 -27.71
C PHE A 63 -7.53 -13.09 -28.01
N LEU A 64 -8.49 -13.66 -28.75
CA LEU A 64 -8.48 -15.07 -29.13
C LEU A 64 -7.52 -15.32 -30.29
N SER A 65 -6.54 -16.20 -30.09
CA SER A 65 -5.64 -16.64 -31.15
C SER A 65 -5.08 -18.04 -30.87
N GLU A 66 -4.98 -18.85 -31.92
CA GLU A 66 -4.23 -20.12 -31.88
C GLU A 66 -2.72 -19.89 -32.02
N ASN A 67 -2.30 -18.68 -32.39
CA ASN A 67 -0.89 -18.33 -32.54
C ASN A 67 -0.22 -18.16 -31.17
N PHE A 68 0.40 -19.24 -30.69
CA PHE A 68 1.15 -19.22 -29.44
C PHE A 68 2.31 -18.21 -29.42
N ARG A 69 2.74 -17.65 -30.57
CA ARG A 69 3.81 -16.64 -30.63
C ARG A 69 3.34 -15.23 -30.33
N ASP A 70 2.05 -14.92 -30.44
CA ASP A 70 1.53 -13.59 -30.13
C ASP A 70 1.34 -13.47 -28.62
N PRO A 71 2.21 -12.76 -27.86
CA PRO A 71 2.19 -12.76 -26.39
C PRO A 71 0.93 -12.14 -25.77
N SER A 72 0.13 -11.42 -26.55
CA SER A 72 -1.02 -10.63 -26.08
C SER A 72 -2.36 -11.36 -26.25
N THR A 73 -2.33 -12.65 -26.57
CA THR A 73 -3.52 -13.46 -26.88
C THR A 73 -3.69 -14.66 -25.95
N THR A 74 -4.92 -15.15 -25.88
CA THR A 74 -5.36 -16.38 -25.20
C THR A 74 -5.91 -17.37 -26.23
N TYR A 75 -5.78 -18.67 -25.96
CA TYR A 75 -6.33 -19.74 -26.82
C TYR A 75 -7.76 -20.14 -26.43
N THR A 76 -8.36 -19.51 -25.43
CA THR A 76 -9.72 -19.81 -24.98
C THR A 76 -10.41 -18.55 -24.45
N ASP A 77 -11.73 -18.52 -24.62
CA ASP A 77 -12.66 -17.53 -24.08
C ASP A 77 -13.60 -18.12 -23.03
N THR A 78 -13.36 -19.36 -22.59
CA THR A 78 -14.21 -20.05 -21.62
C THR A 78 -13.77 -19.70 -20.20
N MET A 79 -14.69 -19.17 -19.40
CA MET A 79 -14.47 -18.76 -18.01
C MET A 79 -15.69 -19.08 -17.13
N ALA A 80 -15.50 -19.06 -15.81
CA ALA A 80 -16.58 -19.17 -14.83
C ALA A 80 -16.89 -17.79 -14.21
N LEU A 81 -17.87 -17.06 -14.74
CA LEU A 81 -18.09 -15.65 -14.41
C LEU A 81 -19.33 -15.42 -13.53
N LEU A 82 -19.27 -14.40 -12.68
CA LEU A 82 -20.45 -13.89 -12.00
C LEU A 82 -21.28 -12.98 -12.92
N PRO A 83 -22.62 -13.02 -12.88
CA PRO A 83 -23.44 -12.04 -13.57
C PRO A 83 -23.40 -10.68 -12.82
N ASP A 84 -23.66 -9.59 -13.56
CA ASP A 84 -24.07 -8.29 -13.01
C ASP A 84 -23.18 -7.63 -11.93
N VAL A 85 -21.86 -7.79 -12.02
CA VAL A 85 -20.87 -7.25 -11.06
C VAL A 85 -20.87 -5.72 -10.89
N GLY A 86 -21.59 -4.99 -11.73
CA GLY A 86 -21.78 -3.54 -11.60
C GLY A 86 -22.87 -3.12 -10.61
N HIS A 87 -23.74 -4.02 -10.17
CA HIS A 87 -24.90 -3.67 -9.33
C HIS A 87 -24.56 -3.62 -7.82
N PHE A 88 -24.92 -2.53 -7.14
CA PHE A 88 -24.72 -2.35 -5.70
C PHE A 88 -25.74 -1.36 -5.12
N ASP A 89 -26.29 -1.62 -3.93
CA ASP A 89 -27.24 -0.70 -3.26
C ASP A 89 -26.48 0.28 -2.35
N ALA A 90 -25.82 1.25 -2.97
CA ALA A 90 -25.01 2.23 -2.25
C ALA A 90 -25.82 3.05 -1.23
N ALA A 91 -27.09 3.33 -1.54
CA ALA A 91 -27.97 4.11 -0.68
C ALA A 91 -28.30 3.37 0.62
N HIS A 92 -28.47 2.05 0.57
CA HIS A 92 -28.68 1.22 1.76
C HIS A 92 -27.53 1.36 2.77
N TYR A 93 -26.29 1.43 2.30
CA TYR A 93 -25.08 1.49 3.12
C TYR A 93 -24.61 2.93 3.43
N GLY A 94 -25.37 3.96 3.06
CA GLY A 94 -24.96 5.36 3.24
C GLY A 94 -23.77 5.78 2.38
N ILE A 95 -23.49 5.06 1.29
CA ILE A 95 -22.39 5.34 0.37
C ILE A 95 -22.90 6.28 -0.73
N PRO A 96 -22.30 7.47 -0.93
CA PRO A 96 -22.71 8.37 -2.01
C PRO A 96 -22.55 7.71 -3.39
N PRO A 97 -23.50 7.88 -4.33
CA PRO A 97 -23.43 7.23 -5.65
C PRO A 97 -22.13 7.47 -6.43
N ARG A 98 -21.55 8.68 -6.31
CA ARG A 98 -20.25 9.01 -6.91
C ARG A 98 -19.09 8.20 -6.32
N ARG A 99 -19.13 7.90 -5.02
CA ARG A 99 -18.16 7.02 -4.36
C ARG A 99 -18.37 5.57 -4.80
N ALA A 100 -19.61 5.09 -4.85
CA ALA A 100 -19.91 3.73 -5.30
C ALA A 100 -19.46 3.46 -6.74
N ARG A 101 -19.54 4.46 -7.63
CA ARG A 101 -19.06 4.36 -9.02
C ARG A 101 -17.54 4.18 -9.10
N SER A 102 -16.77 4.79 -8.20
CA SER A 102 -15.31 4.69 -8.18
C SER A 102 -14.75 3.59 -7.28
N MET A 103 -15.62 2.88 -6.53
CA MET A 103 -15.25 1.73 -5.73
C MET A 103 -15.06 0.48 -6.59
N ASP A 104 -14.01 -0.29 -6.34
CA ASP A 104 -13.84 -1.62 -6.91
C ASP A 104 -15.10 -2.49 -6.65
N PRO A 105 -15.68 -3.14 -7.68
CA PRO A 105 -16.76 -4.12 -7.52
C PRO A 105 -16.50 -5.21 -6.46
N GLN A 106 -15.24 -5.60 -6.24
CA GLN A 106 -14.86 -6.56 -5.20
C GLN A 106 -15.15 -6.03 -3.80
N HIS A 107 -14.92 -4.74 -3.56
CA HIS A 107 -15.26 -4.11 -2.27
C HIS A 107 -16.77 -4.09 -2.05
N ARG A 108 -17.52 -3.75 -3.09
CA ARG A 108 -18.99 -3.71 -3.07
C ARG A 108 -19.58 -5.09 -2.77
N LEU A 109 -19.07 -6.11 -3.45
CA LEU A 109 -19.44 -7.51 -3.24
C LEU A 109 -19.12 -7.97 -1.82
N LEU A 110 -17.95 -7.62 -1.29
CA LEU A 110 -17.57 -7.96 0.10
C LEU A 110 -18.48 -7.28 1.14
N ILE A 111 -18.92 -6.03 0.90
CA ILE A 111 -19.88 -5.35 1.78
C ILE A 111 -21.21 -6.10 1.81
N ASP A 112 -21.74 -6.46 0.63
CA ASP A 112 -22.98 -7.24 0.54
C ASP A 112 -22.84 -8.59 1.26
N LEU A 113 -21.74 -9.31 1.02
CA LEU A 113 -21.51 -10.61 1.65
C LEU A 113 -21.29 -10.51 3.16
N ALA A 114 -20.65 -9.46 3.67
CA ALA A 114 -20.53 -9.24 5.10
C ALA A 114 -21.92 -9.05 5.75
N ARG A 115 -22.79 -8.24 5.13
CA ARG A 115 -24.19 -8.07 5.60
C ARG A 115 -24.92 -9.41 5.64
N GLU A 116 -24.80 -10.18 4.57
CA GLU A 116 -25.49 -11.46 4.43
C GLU A 116 -24.97 -12.51 5.39
N ALA A 117 -23.67 -12.53 5.68
CA ALA A 117 -23.08 -13.44 6.65
C ALA A 117 -23.51 -13.09 8.08
N ILE A 118 -23.61 -11.79 8.41
CA ILE A 118 -24.17 -11.29 9.68
C ILE A 118 -25.66 -11.65 9.79
N GLN A 119 -26.41 -11.51 8.70
CA GLN A 119 -27.83 -11.90 8.65
C GLN A 119 -28.02 -13.41 8.80
N ASP A 120 -27.14 -14.22 8.19
CA ASP A 120 -27.13 -15.67 8.34
C ASP A 120 -26.73 -16.11 9.77
N ALA A 121 -25.88 -15.35 10.46
CA ALA A 121 -25.60 -15.55 11.89
C ALA A 121 -26.81 -15.19 12.81
N GLY A 122 -27.83 -14.51 12.28
CA GLY A 122 -29.01 -14.07 13.04
C GLY A 122 -28.79 -12.77 13.84
N TRP A 123 -27.71 -12.03 13.56
CA TRP A 123 -27.29 -10.90 14.40
C TRP A 123 -27.82 -9.52 13.96
N GLU A 124 -28.65 -9.48 12.92
CA GLU A 124 -29.07 -8.21 12.30
C GLU A 124 -29.85 -7.29 13.27
N THR A 125 -30.80 -7.85 14.03
CA THR A 125 -31.59 -7.09 15.03
C THR A 125 -31.12 -7.29 16.48
N GLU A 126 -30.46 -8.41 16.78
CA GLU A 126 -29.99 -8.74 18.13
C GLU A 126 -28.69 -8.03 18.50
N GLY A 127 -27.93 -7.57 17.49
CA GLY A 127 -26.62 -6.97 17.68
C GLY A 127 -25.51 -8.00 17.96
N PHE A 128 -24.27 -7.54 17.88
CA PHE A 128 -23.06 -8.29 18.19
C PHE A 128 -21.96 -7.31 18.64
N ASP A 129 -20.86 -7.84 19.16
CA ASP A 129 -19.75 -7.02 19.67
C ASP A 129 -18.97 -6.35 18.53
N ARG A 130 -19.37 -5.13 18.17
CA ARG A 130 -18.76 -4.36 17.08
C ARG A 130 -17.36 -3.84 17.41
N GLU A 131 -17.11 -3.54 18.68
CA GLU A 131 -15.81 -3.03 19.15
C GLU A 131 -14.71 -4.08 18.93
N GLU A 132 -15.01 -5.33 19.23
CA GLU A 132 -14.06 -6.44 19.14
C GLU A 132 -14.25 -7.31 17.88
N THR A 133 -14.85 -6.77 16.82
CA THR A 133 -15.00 -7.45 15.51
C THR A 133 -13.92 -7.02 14.52
N SER A 134 -13.09 -7.98 14.09
CA SER A 134 -12.09 -7.79 13.04
C SER A 134 -12.60 -8.19 11.64
N VAL A 135 -12.03 -7.60 10.59
CA VAL A 135 -12.30 -7.91 9.18
C VAL A 135 -11.01 -8.26 8.45
N ILE A 136 -10.88 -9.51 8.05
CA ILE A 136 -9.67 -10.04 7.41
C ILE A 136 -10.07 -10.63 6.06
N THR A 137 -9.66 -10.01 4.96
CA THR A 137 -10.03 -10.48 3.62
C THR A 137 -8.80 -10.76 2.76
N SER A 138 -8.96 -11.57 1.71
CA SER A 138 -7.97 -11.73 0.66
C SER A 138 -8.38 -11.05 -0.63
N LEU A 139 -7.49 -10.23 -1.19
CA LEU A 139 -7.63 -9.51 -2.45
C LEU A 139 -6.25 -9.42 -3.11
N THR A 140 -6.14 -9.71 -4.41
CA THR A 140 -4.84 -9.86 -5.12
C THR A 140 -4.65 -8.80 -6.19
N GLU A 141 -5.65 -8.57 -7.03
CA GLU A 141 -5.59 -7.60 -8.13
C GLU A 141 -6.90 -6.81 -8.27
N SER A 142 -6.83 -5.70 -9.01
CA SER A 142 -7.98 -4.88 -9.36
C SER A 142 -7.98 -4.57 -10.87
N GLY A 143 -8.68 -5.38 -11.66
CA GLY A 143 -8.97 -5.03 -13.05
C GLY A 143 -9.80 -3.74 -13.17
N TYR A 144 -10.54 -3.37 -12.11
CA TYR A 144 -11.28 -2.10 -12.09
C TYR A 144 -10.34 -0.89 -12.02
N ARG A 145 -9.21 -1.01 -11.32
CA ARG A 145 -8.15 0.00 -11.32
C ARG A 145 -7.55 0.17 -12.71
N GLU A 146 -7.32 -0.93 -13.42
CA GLU A 146 -6.82 -0.90 -14.79
C GLU A 146 -7.77 -0.16 -15.73
N LEU A 147 -9.06 -0.50 -15.69
CA LEU A 147 -10.09 0.23 -16.43
C LEU A 147 -10.15 1.71 -16.04
N SER A 148 -10.16 2.01 -14.74
CA SER A 148 -10.33 3.38 -14.23
C SER A 148 -9.13 4.29 -14.50
N THR A 149 -7.96 3.71 -14.75
CA THR A 149 -6.72 4.46 -15.06
C THR A 149 -6.36 4.41 -16.55
N LEU A 150 -7.20 3.80 -17.38
CA LEU A 150 -6.93 3.60 -18.81
C LEU A 150 -6.62 4.90 -19.55
N GLN A 151 -7.32 6.01 -19.23
CA GLN A 151 -7.03 7.29 -19.86
C GLN A 151 -5.61 7.80 -19.57
N ILE A 152 -5.09 7.53 -18.36
CA ILE A 152 -3.72 7.89 -17.98
C ILE A 152 -2.75 7.05 -18.81
N ARG A 153 -2.98 5.73 -18.91
CA ARG A 153 -2.17 4.82 -19.72
C ARG A 153 -2.17 5.21 -21.20
N MET A 154 -3.33 5.53 -21.77
CA MET A 154 -3.44 5.98 -23.17
C MET A 154 -2.73 7.31 -23.42
N ARG A 155 -2.73 8.22 -22.43
CA ARG A 155 -1.96 9.45 -22.52
C ARG A 155 -0.45 9.18 -22.55
N GLN A 156 0.04 8.19 -21.80
CA GLN A 156 1.45 7.76 -21.84
C GLN A 156 1.80 7.02 -23.15
N VAL A 157 0.88 6.26 -23.74
CA VAL A 157 1.12 5.70 -25.08
C VAL A 157 1.17 6.81 -26.12
N ALA A 158 0.24 7.76 -26.06
CA ALA A 158 0.16 8.88 -27.00
C ALA A 158 1.33 9.88 -26.86
N GLY A 159 1.90 10.03 -25.67
CA GLY A 159 3.08 10.88 -25.43
C GLY A 159 4.38 10.28 -25.97
N GLY A 160 4.37 8.99 -26.35
CA GLY A 160 5.52 8.25 -26.86
C GLY A 160 6.40 7.64 -25.77
N GLU A 161 5.94 7.61 -24.51
CA GLU A 161 6.70 7.03 -23.40
C GLU A 161 7.01 5.53 -23.58
N PHE A 162 6.26 4.82 -24.45
CA PHE A 162 6.44 3.39 -24.74
C PHE A 162 6.73 3.09 -26.23
N GLY A 163 7.16 4.09 -27.03
CA GLY A 163 7.55 3.88 -28.43
C GLY A 163 6.97 4.90 -29.41
N ALA A 164 6.57 4.44 -30.60
CA ALA A 164 6.10 5.30 -31.68
C ALA A 164 4.82 6.05 -31.31
N ARG A 165 4.82 7.37 -31.51
CA ARG A 165 3.64 8.20 -31.28
C ARG A 165 2.55 7.85 -32.32
N PRO A 166 1.32 7.53 -31.90
CA PRO A 166 0.21 7.32 -32.82
C PRO A 166 -0.10 8.59 -33.62
N ASP A 167 -0.50 8.43 -34.88
CA ASP A 167 -0.88 9.56 -35.75
C ASP A 167 -2.17 10.24 -35.25
N GLY A 168 -2.00 11.43 -34.65
CA GLY A 168 -3.07 12.35 -34.27
C GLY A 168 -3.61 12.20 -32.84
N PRO A 169 -4.26 13.25 -32.27
CA PRO A 169 -4.75 13.27 -30.89
C PRO A 169 -6.03 12.45 -30.67
N ARG A 170 -6.25 11.39 -31.45
CA ARG A 170 -7.49 10.60 -31.45
C ARG A 170 -7.61 9.63 -30.29
N TRP A 171 -6.56 9.44 -29.48
CA TRP A 171 -6.61 8.57 -28.32
C TRP A 171 -7.69 8.98 -27.32
N LEU A 172 -7.96 10.29 -27.17
CA LEU A 172 -9.06 10.77 -26.32
C LEU A 172 -10.38 10.18 -26.80
N GLU A 173 -10.60 10.12 -28.12
CA GLU A 173 -11.79 9.53 -28.74
C GLU A 173 -11.91 8.04 -28.44
N THR A 174 -10.80 7.31 -28.43
CA THR A 174 -10.78 5.87 -28.15
C THR A 174 -11.15 5.50 -26.72
N VAL A 175 -11.10 6.45 -25.77
CA VAL A 175 -11.43 6.22 -24.35
C VAL A 175 -12.47 7.19 -23.77
N ARG A 176 -13.18 7.96 -24.61
CA ARG A 176 -14.22 8.94 -24.21
C ARG A 176 -15.29 8.35 -23.26
N GLY A 177 -15.49 7.05 -23.32
CA GLY A 177 -16.47 6.31 -22.50
C GLY A 177 -16.01 5.85 -21.13
N VAL A 178 -14.74 6.06 -20.76
CA VAL A 178 -14.22 5.74 -19.43
C VAL A 178 -14.23 7.00 -18.58
N ASP A 179 -14.76 6.96 -17.36
CA ASP A 179 -14.73 8.10 -16.46
C ASP A 179 -13.29 8.54 -16.12
N HIS A 180 -13.10 9.84 -15.89
CA HIS A 180 -11.87 10.35 -15.29
C HIS A 180 -11.75 9.95 -13.81
N LEU A 181 -10.52 9.84 -13.30
CA LEU A 181 -10.30 9.72 -11.86
C LEU A 181 -10.93 10.90 -11.11
N GLN A 182 -11.70 10.57 -10.08
CA GLN A 182 -12.34 11.51 -9.16
C GLN A 182 -11.57 11.54 -7.83
N GLY A 183 -11.85 12.52 -6.97
CA GLY A 183 -11.24 12.60 -5.63
C GLY A 183 -11.49 11.37 -4.75
N THR A 184 -12.50 10.55 -5.05
CA THR A 184 -12.80 9.29 -4.37
C THR A 184 -12.15 8.07 -5.01
N SER A 185 -11.58 8.18 -6.21
CA SER A 185 -11.08 7.03 -6.98
C SER A 185 -9.89 6.35 -6.32
N VAL A 186 -8.95 7.10 -5.74
CA VAL A 186 -7.77 6.50 -5.11
C VAL A 186 -8.20 5.54 -3.99
N ALA A 187 -9.02 6.01 -3.04
CA ALA A 187 -9.54 5.15 -1.98
C ALA A 187 -10.48 4.04 -2.50
N GLY A 188 -11.22 4.29 -3.58
CA GLY A 188 -12.10 3.29 -4.18
C GLY A 188 -11.37 2.09 -4.80
N LEU A 189 -10.11 2.28 -5.23
CA LEU A 189 -9.33 1.31 -6.01
C LEU A 189 -8.23 0.59 -5.23
N LEU A 190 -7.94 1.00 -3.98
CA LEU A 190 -6.94 0.34 -3.15
C LEU A 190 -7.52 -0.92 -2.50
N LEU A 191 -6.85 -2.07 -2.64
CA LEU A 191 -7.36 -3.37 -2.15
C LEU A 191 -7.56 -3.42 -0.63
N ASN A 192 -6.74 -2.70 0.16
CA ASN A 192 -6.96 -2.60 1.61
C ASN A 192 -8.29 -1.93 1.98
N MET A 193 -8.91 -1.20 1.04
CA MET A 193 -10.19 -0.55 1.27
C MET A 193 -11.37 -1.51 1.17
N GLY A 194 -11.22 -2.72 0.65
CA GLY A 194 -12.24 -3.77 0.73
C GLY A 194 -12.67 -4.07 2.17
N PRO A 195 -11.76 -4.59 3.02
CA PRO A 195 -12.06 -4.84 4.43
C PRO A 195 -12.35 -3.54 5.20
N ASN A 196 -11.63 -2.44 4.94
CA ASN A 196 -11.90 -1.16 5.63
C ASN A 196 -13.27 -0.58 5.30
N SER A 197 -13.81 -0.82 4.11
CA SER A 197 -15.17 -0.38 3.76
C SER A 197 -16.23 -1.22 4.46
N ILE A 198 -15.98 -2.53 4.69
CA ILE A 198 -16.83 -3.35 5.57
C ILE A 198 -16.81 -2.76 6.98
N SER A 199 -15.63 -2.55 7.56
CA SER A 199 -15.48 -1.99 8.91
C SER A 199 -16.16 -0.63 9.04
N SER A 200 -16.02 0.24 8.04
CA SER A 200 -16.67 1.55 8.04
C SER A 200 -18.20 1.49 7.87
N VAL A 201 -18.73 0.55 7.08
CA VAL A 201 -20.17 0.42 6.84
C VAL A 201 -20.88 -0.20 8.03
N PHE A 202 -20.25 -1.15 8.70
CA PHE A 202 -20.81 -1.86 9.84
C PHE A 202 -20.25 -1.40 11.19
N ASP A 203 -19.53 -0.28 11.22
CA ASP A 203 -19.01 0.33 12.45
C ASP A 203 -18.22 -0.68 13.31
N LEU A 204 -17.23 -1.33 12.70
CA LEU A 204 -16.40 -2.38 13.33
C LEU A 204 -15.03 -1.82 13.69
N HIS A 205 -14.56 -2.09 14.91
CA HIS A 205 -13.36 -1.43 15.47
C HIS A 205 -12.16 -2.37 15.68
N GLY A 206 -12.27 -3.65 15.29
CA GLY A 206 -11.17 -4.61 15.31
C GLY A 206 -10.17 -4.42 14.15
N GLU A 207 -9.27 -5.39 13.99
CA GLU A 207 -8.26 -5.39 12.95
C GLU A 207 -8.90 -5.45 11.56
N SER A 208 -8.47 -4.60 10.64
CA SER A 208 -9.07 -4.50 9.31
C SER A 208 -8.00 -4.41 8.21
N TYR A 209 -7.80 -5.50 7.47
CA TYR A 209 -6.75 -5.56 6.45
C TYR A 209 -7.00 -6.60 5.35
N ALA A 210 -6.40 -6.36 4.19
CA ALA A 210 -6.37 -7.29 3.07
C ALA A 210 -5.01 -7.98 3.00
N LEU A 211 -4.98 -9.25 2.59
CA LEU A 211 -3.74 -10.01 2.36
C LEU A 211 -3.74 -10.68 0.98
N ASP A 212 -2.55 -11.05 0.53
CA ASP A 212 -2.36 -11.82 -0.70
C ASP A 212 -1.41 -12.99 -0.46
N SER A 213 -1.89 -14.19 -0.79
CA SER A 213 -1.10 -15.43 -0.84
C SER A 213 -1.53 -16.27 -2.04
N ALA A 214 -1.84 -15.56 -3.14
CA ALA A 214 -2.36 -16.13 -4.38
C ALA A 214 -3.59 -17.02 -4.12
N CYS A 215 -3.63 -18.21 -4.73
CA CYS A 215 -4.75 -19.15 -4.66
C CYS A 215 -5.10 -19.65 -3.25
N SER A 216 -4.20 -19.45 -2.27
CA SER A 216 -4.44 -19.79 -0.86
C SER A 216 -5.06 -18.65 -0.03
N GLY A 217 -5.23 -17.47 -0.63
CA GLY A 217 -5.66 -16.21 0.02
C GLY A 217 -6.83 -16.36 0.98
N GLY A 218 -7.97 -16.88 0.52
CA GLY A 218 -9.18 -16.99 1.34
C GLY A 218 -9.00 -17.90 2.56
N LEU A 219 -8.28 -19.02 2.42
CA LEU A 219 -7.96 -19.87 3.57
C LEU A 219 -6.94 -19.20 4.50
N MET A 220 -6.00 -18.42 3.96
CA MET A 220 -5.05 -17.66 4.76
C MET A 220 -5.75 -16.55 5.58
N ALA A 221 -6.76 -15.90 5.00
CA ALA A 221 -7.59 -14.93 5.73
C ALA A 221 -8.32 -15.59 6.90
N VAL A 222 -8.91 -16.77 6.69
CA VAL A 222 -9.54 -17.57 7.76
C VAL A 222 -8.51 -18.06 8.79
N ALA A 223 -7.32 -18.51 8.36
CA ALA A 223 -6.24 -18.90 9.26
C ALA A 223 -5.83 -17.76 10.18
N ASN A 224 -5.61 -16.56 9.63
CA ASN A 224 -5.28 -15.37 10.40
C ASN A 224 -6.38 -14.96 11.37
N ALA A 225 -7.65 -15.07 10.97
CA ALA A 225 -8.78 -14.84 11.86
C ALA A 225 -8.82 -15.84 13.02
N VAL A 226 -8.59 -17.12 12.76
CA VAL A 226 -8.47 -18.15 13.81
C VAL A 226 -7.32 -17.82 14.76
N PHE A 227 -6.16 -17.42 14.25
CA PHE A 227 -5.04 -17.01 15.10
C PHE A 227 -5.35 -15.77 15.94
N ALA A 228 -6.05 -14.77 15.38
CA ALA A 228 -6.47 -13.57 16.12
C ALA A 228 -7.45 -13.90 17.26
N LEU A 229 -8.45 -14.74 16.98
CA LEU A 229 -9.44 -15.18 17.96
C LEU A 229 -8.79 -15.98 19.09
N ARG A 230 -7.93 -16.95 18.76
CA ARG A 230 -7.20 -17.76 19.76
C ARG A 230 -6.24 -16.93 20.61
N ALA A 231 -5.66 -15.87 20.05
CA ALA A 231 -4.79 -14.96 20.77
C ALA A 231 -5.55 -13.94 21.63
N GLY A 232 -6.89 -13.90 21.55
CA GLY A 232 -7.70 -12.91 22.25
C GLY A 232 -7.51 -11.47 21.75
N ARG A 233 -7.02 -11.29 20.51
CA ARG A 233 -6.88 -9.96 19.87
C ARG A 233 -8.20 -9.43 19.31
N THR A 234 -9.20 -10.31 19.18
CA THR A 234 -10.54 -10.01 18.69
C THR A 234 -11.48 -11.08 19.21
N ARG A 235 -12.77 -10.77 19.35
CA ARG A 235 -13.81 -11.71 19.82
C ARG A 235 -14.64 -12.29 18.69
N ILE A 236 -14.76 -11.55 17.58
CA ILE A 236 -15.49 -11.94 16.38
C ILE A 236 -14.60 -11.59 15.18
N ALA A 237 -14.59 -12.45 14.16
CA ALA A 237 -13.89 -12.12 12.92
C ALA A 237 -14.78 -12.38 11.70
N LEU A 238 -14.85 -11.39 10.81
CA LEU A 238 -15.32 -11.56 9.43
C LEU A 238 -14.13 -11.93 8.56
N ALA A 239 -14.11 -13.16 8.05
CA ALA A 239 -12.98 -13.69 7.30
C ALA A 239 -13.40 -14.17 5.92
N GLY A 240 -12.68 -13.80 4.86
CA GLY A 240 -13.10 -14.14 3.50
C GLY A 240 -12.21 -13.65 2.38
N GLY A 241 -12.77 -13.54 1.19
CA GLY A 241 -12.07 -13.06 0.01
C GLY A 241 -12.99 -12.91 -1.19
N ALA A 242 -12.54 -12.15 -2.19
CA ALA A 242 -13.24 -11.95 -3.45
C ALA A 242 -12.24 -11.90 -4.61
N GLN A 243 -12.63 -12.46 -5.75
CA GLN A 243 -11.94 -12.32 -7.03
C GLN A 243 -12.95 -11.99 -8.11
N LEU A 244 -12.75 -10.86 -8.78
CA LEU A 244 -13.46 -10.48 -10.01
C LEU A 244 -12.45 -10.19 -11.12
N ILE A 245 -12.78 -10.62 -12.33
CA ILE A 245 -11.91 -10.54 -13.49
C ILE A 245 -12.58 -9.61 -14.49
N LEU A 246 -12.04 -8.40 -14.57
CA LEU A 246 -12.68 -7.27 -15.26
C LEU A 246 -11.93 -6.86 -16.54
N THR A 247 -10.72 -7.38 -16.74
CA THR A 247 -9.86 -7.14 -17.90
C THR A 247 -9.22 -8.47 -18.35
N PRO A 248 -8.76 -8.57 -19.62
CA PRO A 248 -8.25 -9.83 -20.18
C PRO A 248 -6.84 -10.22 -19.68
N ASP A 249 -6.12 -9.31 -19.02
CA ASP A 249 -4.70 -9.41 -18.67
C ASP A 249 -4.36 -10.73 -17.98
N LEU A 250 -5.15 -11.09 -16.96
CA LEU A 250 -4.93 -12.30 -16.16
C LEU A 250 -5.19 -13.58 -16.95
N LEU A 251 -6.23 -13.60 -17.80
CA LEU A 251 -6.51 -14.74 -18.68
C LEU A 251 -5.39 -14.93 -19.69
N VAL A 252 -4.93 -13.85 -20.33
CA VAL A 252 -3.81 -13.87 -21.28
C VAL A 252 -2.54 -14.37 -20.59
N GLY A 253 -2.18 -13.80 -19.43
CA GLY A 253 -1.00 -14.20 -18.66
C GLY A 253 -1.01 -15.67 -18.23
N LEU A 254 -2.15 -16.17 -17.72
CA LEU A 254 -2.28 -17.56 -17.30
C LEU A 254 -2.29 -18.53 -18.50
N SER A 255 -2.81 -18.11 -19.65
CA SER A 255 -2.70 -18.86 -20.90
C SER A 255 -1.25 -18.98 -21.36
N ARG A 256 -0.42 -17.94 -21.19
CA ARG A 256 1.02 -17.97 -21.56
C ARG A 256 1.80 -19.04 -20.82
N ILE A 257 1.54 -19.21 -19.53
CA ILE A 257 2.23 -20.21 -18.69
C ILE A 257 1.58 -21.60 -18.78
N GLY A 258 0.55 -21.77 -19.61
CA GLY A 258 -0.14 -23.04 -19.80
C GLY A 258 -0.98 -23.50 -18.61
N ALA A 259 -1.40 -22.58 -17.74
CA ALA A 259 -2.19 -22.90 -16.56
C ALA A 259 -3.69 -23.08 -16.85
N ILE A 260 -4.18 -22.45 -17.93
CA ILE A 260 -5.58 -22.49 -18.34
C ILE A 260 -5.86 -23.76 -19.15
N SER A 261 -7.03 -24.37 -18.94
CA SER A 261 -7.48 -25.49 -19.77
C SER A 261 -7.70 -25.06 -21.21
N ARG A 262 -7.12 -25.80 -22.16
CA ARG A 262 -7.38 -25.61 -23.60
C ARG A 262 -8.75 -26.16 -23.99
N SER A 263 -9.16 -27.25 -23.35
CA SER A 263 -10.47 -27.88 -23.56
C SER A 263 -11.64 -27.07 -23.00
N GLY A 264 -11.37 -26.03 -22.20
CA GLY A 264 -12.40 -25.24 -21.52
C GLY A 264 -13.08 -26.02 -20.39
N ARG A 265 -12.49 -27.13 -19.95
CA ARG A 265 -13.01 -27.99 -18.87
C ARG A 265 -12.04 -27.99 -17.70
N CYS A 266 -12.57 -27.97 -16.49
CA CYS A 266 -11.78 -28.15 -15.28
C CYS A 266 -12.01 -29.57 -14.77
N LEU A 267 -11.02 -30.45 -14.91
CA LEU A 267 -11.15 -31.89 -14.59
C LEU A 267 -10.16 -32.35 -13.51
N PRO A 268 -10.32 -31.92 -12.25
CA PRO A 268 -9.46 -32.38 -11.17
C PRO A 268 -9.40 -33.91 -11.07
N PHE A 269 -8.20 -34.45 -11.05
CA PHE A 269 -7.87 -35.88 -10.98
C PHE A 269 -8.27 -36.70 -12.23
N GLY A 270 -8.71 -36.04 -13.31
CA GLY A 270 -9.19 -36.70 -14.52
C GLY A 270 -8.11 -36.94 -15.57
N ALA A 271 -8.28 -37.99 -16.38
CA ALA A 271 -7.38 -38.34 -17.47
C ALA A 271 -7.28 -37.23 -18.54
N GLY A 272 -8.34 -36.43 -18.69
CA GLY A 272 -8.39 -35.26 -19.57
C GLY A 272 -7.97 -33.94 -18.93
N ALA A 273 -7.34 -33.96 -17.75
CA ALA A 273 -6.85 -32.78 -17.05
C ALA A 273 -5.77 -32.06 -17.88
N ASP A 274 -6.02 -30.81 -18.29
CA ASP A 274 -5.11 -30.01 -19.11
C ASP A 274 -4.91 -28.57 -18.58
N GLY A 275 -5.38 -28.28 -17.37
CA GLY A 275 -5.39 -26.95 -16.77
C GLY A 275 -6.71 -26.66 -16.04
N PHE A 276 -6.80 -25.48 -15.42
CA PHE A 276 -8.05 -25.03 -14.79
C PHE A 276 -8.81 -24.05 -15.68
N VAL A 277 -10.12 -23.94 -15.47
CA VAL A 277 -10.93 -22.84 -16.00
C VAL A 277 -10.86 -21.67 -15.03
N LEU A 278 -10.46 -20.49 -15.50
CA LEU A 278 -10.37 -19.29 -14.68
C LEU A 278 -11.78 -18.82 -14.27
N GLY A 279 -11.96 -18.46 -13.00
CA GLY A 279 -13.26 -18.13 -12.43
C GLY A 279 -13.29 -16.88 -11.55
N GLU A 280 -14.50 -16.43 -11.24
CA GLU A 280 -14.81 -15.38 -10.27
C GLU A 280 -15.49 -15.98 -9.04
N GLY A 281 -15.47 -15.25 -7.92
CA GLY A 281 -16.20 -15.67 -6.74
C GLY A 281 -15.85 -14.89 -5.50
N ALA A 282 -16.70 -14.98 -4.49
CA ALA A 282 -16.45 -14.39 -3.19
C ALA A 282 -17.15 -15.16 -2.07
N GLY A 283 -16.57 -15.12 -0.87
CA GLY A 283 -17.14 -15.71 0.32
C GLY A 283 -16.68 -15.00 1.59
N VAL A 284 -17.57 -14.90 2.57
CA VAL A 284 -17.31 -14.32 3.90
C VAL A 284 -17.89 -15.24 4.97
N LEU A 285 -17.11 -15.51 6.01
CA LEU A 285 -17.50 -16.26 7.20
C LEU A 285 -17.53 -15.35 8.42
N VAL A 286 -18.45 -15.64 9.34
CA VAL A 286 -18.48 -15.08 10.68
C VAL A 286 -17.90 -16.13 11.64
N LEU A 287 -16.82 -15.77 12.32
CA LEU A 287 -16.05 -16.64 13.20
C LEU A 287 -16.07 -16.14 14.63
N ARG A 288 -16.17 -17.06 15.59
CA ARG A 288 -16.19 -16.76 17.03
C ARG A 288 -15.58 -17.92 17.83
N PRO A 289 -15.00 -17.73 19.02
CA PRO A 289 -14.60 -18.85 19.87
C PRO A 289 -15.82 -19.76 20.14
N LEU A 290 -15.64 -21.07 20.06
CA LEU A 290 -16.73 -22.04 20.16
C LEU A 290 -17.47 -21.92 21.49
N ALA A 291 -16.75 -21.75 22.59
CA ALA A 291 -17.33 -21.56 23.92
C ALA A 291 -18.27 -20.34 23.95
N ASP A 292 -17.85 -19.23 23.35
CA ASP A 292 -18.63 -18.00 23.31
C ASP A 292 -19.86 -18.14 22.39
N ALA A 293 -19.72 -18.83 21.25
CA ALA A 293 -20.83 -19.13 20.35
C ALA A 293 -21.90 -20.00 21.03
N LEU A 294 -21.49 -21.05 21.73
CA LEU A 294 -22.40 -21.92 22.49
C LEU A 294 -23.07 -21.17 23.65
N ALA A 295 -22.31 -20.33 24.38
CA ALA A 295 -22.85 -19.53 25.48
C ALA A 295 -23.86 -18.49 25.00
N ALA A 296 -23.65 -17.91 23.81
CA ALA A 296 -24.61 -16.99 23.20
C ALA A 296 -25.84 -17.71 22.65
N GLY A 297 -25.79 -19.03 22.39
CA GLY A 297 -26.84 -19.74 21.68
C GLY A 297 -26.81 -19.50 20.16
N ASP A 298 -25.64 -19.13 19.62
CA ASP A 298 -25.44 -18.99 18.18
C ASP A 298 -25.58 -20.36 17.49
N ARG A 299 -26.03 -20.35 16.23
CA ARG A 299 -25.91 -21.54 15.39
C ARG A 299 -24.44 -21.80 15.11
N VAL A 300 -24.00 -23.05 15.20
CA VAL A 300 -22.66 -23.48 14.76
C VAL A 300 -22.79 -24.39 13.55
N TYR A 301 -22.31 -23.94 12.38
CA TYR A 301 -22.28 -24.78 11.18
C TYR A 301 -21.26 -25.90 11.31
N ALA A 302 -20.04 -25.52 11.70
CA ALA A 302 -18.91 -26.38 11.93
C ALA A 302 -17.87 -25.69 12.81
N VAL A 303 -16.88 -26.45 13.27
CA VAL A 303 -15.78 -26.01 14.13
C VAL A 303 -14.47 -26.15 13.37
N ILE A 304 -13.67 -25.10 13.31
CA ILE A 304 -12.29 -25.16 12.82
C ILE A 304 -11.42 -25.68 13.96
N ARG A 305 -10.98 -26.93 13.84
CA ARG A 305 -10.18 -27.64 14.85
C ARG A 305 -8.68 -27.37 14.68
N GLY A 306 -8.22 -27.29 13.43
CA GLY A 306 -6.80 -27.20 13.12
C GLY A 306 -6.49 -26.27 11.96
N VAL A 307 -5.39 -25.53 12.08
CA VAL A 307 -4.85 -24.66 11.03
C VAL A 307 -3.39 -25.04 10.77
N GLY A 308 -3.06 -25.25 9.50
CA GLY A 308 -1.68 -25.51 9.07
C GLY A 308 -1.32 -24.67 7.87
N THR A 309 -0.25 -23.89 8.00
CA THR A 309 0.32 -23.10 6.91
C THR A 309 1.76 -23.52 6.68
N ALA A 310 2.22 -23.50 5.43
CA ALA A 310 3.62 -23.71 5.08
C ALA A 310 3.94 -23.02 3.74
N ASN A 311 5.23 -22.81 3.46
CA ASN A 311 5.69 -22.45 2.12
C ASN A 311 6.54 -23.58 1.54
N ASP A 312 6.51 -23.72 0.22
CA ASP A 312 7.27 -24.69 -0.55
C ASP A 312 8.79 -24.47 -0.42
N GLY A 313 9.24 -23.23 -0.22
CA GLY A 313 10.65 -22.87 -0.11
C GLY A 313 11.31 -22.76 -1.49
N THR A 314 12.52 -23.29 -1.62
CA THR A 314 13.20 -23.33 -2.92
C THR A 314 12.48 -24.29 -3.86
N VAL A 315 11.94 -23.77 -4.96
CA VAL A 315 11.22 -24.54 -5.99
C VAL A 315 12.06 -24.67 -7.26
N GLN A 316 11.98 -25.83 -7.91
CA GLN A 316 12.54 -25.97 -9.27
C GLN A 316 11.57 -25.38 -10.28
N GLY A 317 12.00 -24.41 -11.10
CA GLY A 317 11.16 -23.83 -12.16
C GLY A 317 10.10 -22.82 -11.70
N GLY A 318 10.28 -22.16 -10.55
CA GLY A 318 9.52 -20.97 -10.12
C GLY A 318 8.06 -21.16 -9.69
N MET A 319 7.31 -22.07 -10.33
CA MET A 319 5.87 -22.30 -10.10
C MET A 319 5.50 -23.78 -9.90
N HIS A 320 6.50 -24.67 -9.79
CA HIS A 320 6.26 -26.10 -9.61
C HIS A 320 5.88 -26.43 -8.15
N PRO A 321 4.72 -27.08 -7.90
CA PRO A 321 4.27 -27.40 -6.56
C PRO A 321 5.21 -28.37 -5.85
N GLN A 322 5.53 -28.13 -4.58
CA GLN A 322 6.40 -29.02 -3.81
C GLN A 322 5.61 -29.90 -2.84
N ALA A 323 5.68 -31.22 -3.04
CA ALA A 323 5.02 -32.20 -2.17
C ALA A 323 5.37 -31.99 -0.68
N ALA A 324 6.63 -31.71 -0.37
CA ALA A 324 7.09 -31.47 0.99
C ALA A 324 6.44 -30.24 1.65
N GLY A 325 6.18 -29.18 0.88
CA GLY A 325 5.54 -27.96 1.38
C GLY A 325 4.06 -28.18 1.69
N GLN A 326 3.33 -28.80 0.76
CA GLN A 326 1.94 -29.22 0.97
C GLN A 326 1.82 -30.14 2.20
N LEU A 327 2.64 -31.19 2.27
CA LEU A 327 2.63 -32.14 3.37
C LEU A 327 2.95 -31.48 4.72
N ARG A 328 3.85 -30.50 4.76
CA ARG A 328 4.11 -29.69 5.97
C ARG A 328 2.86 -28.94 6.41
N ALA A 329 2.15 -28.27 5.50
CA ALA A 329 0.92 -27.56 5.84
C ALA A 329 -0.12 -28.53 6.42
N LEU A 330 -0.34 -29.67 5.77
CA LEU A 330 -1.28 -30.68 6.20
C LEU A 330 -0.91 -31.24 7.60
N ARG A 331 0.32 -31.72 7.78
CA ARG A 331 0.79 -32.24 9.09
C ARG A 331 0.69 -31.21 10.22
N ARG A 332 0.94 -29.92 9.93
CA ARG A 332 0.77 -28.83 10.91
C ARG A 332 -0.68 -28.67 11.33
N ALA A 333 -1.63 -28.74 10.40
CA ALA A 333 -3.06 -28.61 10.69
C ALA A 333 -3.57 -29.76 11.58
N TYR A 334 -3.21 -31.01 11.29
CA TYR A 334 -3.59 -32.16 12.11
C TYR A 334 -2.95 -32.12 13.50
N ARG A 335 -1.68 -31.72 13.58
CA ARG A 335 -1.00 -31.50 14.87
C ARG A 335 -1.68 -30.41 15.69
N ASP A 336 -2.03 -29.28 15.07
CA ASP A 336 -2.75 -28.17 15.71
C ASP A 336 -4.12 -28.64 16.24
N ALA A 337 -4.86 -29.43 15.45
CA ALA A 337 -6.12 -30.05 15.85
C ALA A 337 -5.98 -31.06 17.00
N GLY A 338 -4.80 -31.67 17.17
CA GLY A 338 -4.60 -32.81 18.06
C GLY A 338 -5.29 -34.08 17.53
N LEU A 339 -5.36 -34.23 16.21
CA LEU A 339 -6.07 -35.32 15.53
C LEU A 339 -5.11 -36.13 14.66
N ALA A 340 -5.40 -37.43 14.52
CA ALA A 340 -4.72 -38.28 13.54
C ALA A 340 -5.14 -37.89 12.11
N SER A 341 -4.24 -38.02 11.14
CA SER A 341 -4.51 -37.65 9.74
C SER A 341 -5.55 -38.53 9.05
N ASP A 342 -5.77 -39.75 9.53
CA ASP A 342 -6.79 -40.68 9.05
C ASP A 342 -8.17 -40.44 9.70
N SER A 343 -8.29 -39.45 10.59
CA SER A 343 -9.54 -39.13 11.29
C SER A 343 -10.55 -38.36 10.43
N VAL A 344 -10.14 -37.84 9.27
CA VAL A 344 -11.02 -37.14 8.32
C VAL A 344 -11.69 -38.14 7.37
N GLY A 345 -12.99 -37.93 7.15
CA GLY A 345 -13.79 -38.73 6.21
C GLY A 345 -13.97 -38.07 4.84
N TYR A 346 -13.63 -36.79 4.72
CA TYR A 346 -13.69 -36.05 3.47
C TYR A 346 -12.51 -35.07 3.35
N LEU A 347 -11.98 -34.93 2.14
CA LEU A 347 -10.93 -33.99 1.78
C LEU A 347 -11.39 -33.17 0.58
N GLU A 348 -11.54 -31.86 0.79
CA GLU A 348 -11.66 -30.90 -0.29
C GLU A 348 -10.26 -30.44 -0.69
N ALA A 349 -9.81 -30.94 -1.83
CA ALA A 349 -8.48 -30.69 -2.35
C ALA A 349 -8.34 -29.29 -2.95
N HIS A 350 -7.09 -28.90 -3.20
CA HIS A 350 -6.81 -27.79 -4.09
C HIS A 350 -7.26 -28.14 -5.52
N GLY A 351 -6.94 -29.33 -6.02
CA GLY A 351 -7.52 -29.98 -7.21
C GLY A 351 -7.75 -29.03 -8.37
N THR A 352 -6.69 -28.68 -9.09
CA THR A 352 -6.74 -27.68 -10.17
C THR A 352 -7.00 -28.30 -11.53
N GLY A 353 -6.96 -29.62 -11.69
CA GLY A 353 -7.06 -30.23 -13.02
C GLY A 353 -5.78 -30.00 -13.83
N THR A 354 -4.65 -29.77 -13.15
CA THR A 354 -3.34 -29.60 -13.82
C THR A 354 -2.61 -30.93 -13.87
N THR A 355 -1.90 -31.17 -14.97
CA THR A 355 -1.15 -32.43 -15.22
C THR A 355 -0.04 -32.70 -14.20
N VAL A 356 0.45 -31.66 -13.52
CA VAL A 356 1.49 -31.76 -12.49
C VAL A 356 0.93 -31.66 -11.08
N GLY A 357 0.03 -30.71 -10.83
CA GLY A 357 -0.45 -30.42 -9.48
C GLY A 357 -1.29 -31.54 -8.88
N ASP A 358 -2.18 -32.13 -9.68
CA ASP A 358 -3.11 -33.15 -9.18
C ASP A 358 -2.38 -34.45 -8.76
N PRO A 359 -1.44 -35.01 -9.56
CA PRO A 359 -0.64 -36.15 -9.11
C PRO A 359 0.19 -35.88 -7.86
N VAL A 360 0.77 -34.68 -7.74
CA VAL A 360 1.52 -34.27 -6.53
C VAL A 360 0.60 -34.26 -5.31
N GLU A 361 -0.58 -33.66 -5.43
CA GLU A 361 -1.54 -33.57 -4.33
C GLU A 361 -2.05 -34.95 -3.89
N VAL A 362 -2.41 -35.83 -4.83
CA VAL A 362 -2.83 -37.21 -4.51
C VAL A 362 -1.70 -37.99 -3.83
N GLY A 363 -0.44 -37.81 -4.28
CA GLY A 363 0.74 -38.40 -3.65
C GLY A 363 0.94 -37.93 -2.21
N VAL A 364 0.78 -36.63 -1.96
CA VAL A 364 0.86 -36.03 -0.61
C VAL A 364 -0.25 -36.57 0.29
N LEU A 365 -1.48 -36.68 -0.21
CA LEU A 365 -2.60 -37.24 0.55
C LEU A 365 -2.37 -38.71 0.88
N ARG A 366 -1.83 -39.51 -0.06
CA ARG A 366 -1.44 -40.89 0.19
C ARG A 366 -0.41 -40.99 1.31
N GLU A 367 0.66 -40.19 1.26
CA GLU A 367 1.71 -40.19 2.29
C GLU A 367 1.15 -39.77 3.65
N LEU A 368 0.33 -38.72 3.68
CA LEU A 368 -0.27 -38.22 4.92
C LEU A 368 -1.14 -39.27 5.60
N ARG A 369 -1.96 -40.00 4.83
CA ARG A 369 -2.95 -40.94 5.34
C ARG A 369 -2.35 -42.29 5.70
N GLY A 370 -1.34 -42.75 4.95
CA GLY A 370 -0.71 -44.04 5.16
C GLY A 370 -1.55 -45.23 4.65
N ALA A 371 -0.90 -46.39 4.54
CA ALA A 371 -1.47 -47.57 3.89
C ALA A 371 -2.64 -48.21 4.66
N ASP A 372 -2.76 -47.97 5.96
CA ASP A 372 -3.79 -48.58 6.82
C ASP A 372 -4.97 -47.64 7.11
N ALA A 373 -5.03 -46.47 6.46
CA ALA A 373 -6.12 -45.51 6.66
C ALA A 373 -7.50 -46.10 6.34
N ALA A 374 -8.54 -45.59 7.00
CA ALA A 374 -9.91 -45.83 6.57
C ALA A 374 -10.16 -45.28 5.15
N PRO A 375 -11.15 -45.76 4.38
CA PRO A 375 -11.59 -45.04 3.17
C PRO A 375 -12.12 -43.64 3.50
N ALA A 376 -11.81 -42.65 2.66
CA ALA A 376 -12.36 -41.30 2.74
C ALA A 376 -12.74 -40.77 1.35
N PHE A 377 -13.54 -39.71 1.34
CA PHE A 377 -13.93 -39.04 0.11
C PHE A 377 -12.94 -37.94 -0.26
N LEU A 378 -12.76 -37.72 -1.57
CA LEU A 378 -11.98 -36.63 -2.15
C LEU A 378 -12.87 -35.82 -3.09
N GLY A 379 -12.74 -34.50 -3.10
CA GLY A 379 -13.44 -33.66 -4.07
C GLY A 379 -12.68 -32.38 -4.36
N ALA A 380 -13.02 -31.74 -5.49
CA ALA A 380 -12.50 -30.43 -5.86
C ALA A 380 -13.60 -29.59 -6.52
N VAL A 381 -14.00 -28.51 -5.84
CA VAL A 381 -15.10 -27.64 -6.28
C VAL A 381 -14.80 -26.88 -7.56
N LYS A 382 -13.52 -26.77 -7.94
CA LYS A 382 -13.09 -26.14 -9.19
C LYS A 382 -13.67 -26.81 -10.43
N ALA A 383 -14.06 -28.08 -10.35
CA ALA A 383 -14.78 -28.79 -11.41
C ALA A 383 -16.14 -28.16 -11.74
N VAL A 384 -16.73 -27.41 -10.80
CA VAL A 384 -18.08 -26.82 -10.93
C VAL A 384 -18.00 -25.33 -11.17
N VAL A 385 -17.25 -24.60 -10.35
CA VAL A 385 -17.23 -23.12 -10.33
C VAL A 385 -15.93 -22.51 -10.85
N GLY A 386 -15.01 -23.33 -11.34
CA GLY A 386 -13.72 -22.89 -11.85
C GLY A 386 -12.77 -22.46 -10.73
N HIS A 387 -11.65 -21.87 -11.10
CA HIS A 387 -10.65 -21.39 -10.17
C HIS A 387 -10.78 -19.89 -9.93
N SER A 388 -11.42 -19.51 -8.82
CA SER A 388 -11.58 -18.11 -8.39
C SER A 388 -10.35 -17.51 -7.69
N LEU A 389 -9.15 -17.92 -8.10
CA LEU A 389 -7.86 -17.50 -7.54
C LEU A 389 -7.87 -17.36 -6.00
N ASN A 390 -7.72 -16.15 -5.46
CA ASN A 390 -7.65 -15.92 -4.01
C ASN A 390 -8.92 -16.33 -3.27
N ALA A 391 -10.09 -16.33 -3.92
CA ALA A 391 -11.37 -16.74 -3.34
C ALA A 391 -11.64 -18.24 -3.51
N ALA A 392 -10.76 -18.98 -4.18
CA ALA A 392 -10.96 -20.41 -4.44
C ALA A 392 -10.96 -21.23 -3.15
N GLY A 393 -10.15 -20.83 -2.17
CA GLY A 393 -10.18 -21.40 -0.83
C GLY A 393 -11.55 -21.27 -0.14
N MET A 394 -12.24 -20.14 -0.34
CA MET A 394 -13.57 -19.91 0.24
C MET A 394 -14.63 -20.81 -0.37
N ALA A 395 -14.57 -21.06 -1.69
CA ALA A 395 -15.48 -22.01 -2.35
C ALA A 395 -15.35 -23.41 -1.74
N GLY A 396 -14.11 -23.92 -1.64
CA GLY A 396 -13.84 -25.23 -1.04
C GLY A 396 -14.23 -25.31 0.44
N LEU A 397 -13.92 -24.26 1.22
CA LEU A 397 -14.24 -24.22 2.64
C LEU A 397 -15.75 -24.19 2.88
N ILE A 398 -16.51 -23.35 2.17
CA ILE A 398 -17.97 -23.28 2.33
C ILE A 398 -18.63 -24.59 1.92
N LYS A 399 -18.19 -25.21 0.80
CA LYS A 399 -18.62 -26.57 0.41
C LYS A 399 -18.36 -27.58 1.53
N THR A 400 -17.16 -27.56 2.11
CA THR A 400 -16.75 -28.47 3.19
C THR A 400 -17.59 -28.28 4.45
N VAL A 401 -17.82 -27.03 4.85
CA VAL A 401 -18.66 -26.68 6.01
C VAL A 401 -20.09 -27.16 5.80
N LEU A 402 -20.66 -26.93 4.61
CA LEU A 402 -22.00 -27.42 4.26
C LEU A 402 -22.08 -28.95 4.25
N ALA A 403 -21.07 -29.63 3.70
CA ALA A 403 -21.01 -31.10 3.66
C ALA A 403 -20.99 -31.71 5.07
N VAL A 404 -20.17 -31.13 5.97
CA VAL A 404 -20.11 -31.51 7.39
C VAL A 404 -21.44 -31.23 8.09
N HIS A 405 -22.01 -30.04 7.89
CA HIS A 405 -23.25 -29.59 8.54
C HIS A 405 -24.47 -30.42 8.12
N ARG A 406 -24.60 -30.71 6.81
CA ARG A 406 -25.73 -31.46 6.26
C ARG A 406 -25.52 -32.97 6.25
N GLY A 407 -24.30 -33.43 6.51
CA GLY A 407 -23.97 -34.86 6.52
C GLY A 407 -24.12 -35.51 5.16
N VAL A 408 -23.73 -34.81 4.09
CA VAL A 408 -23.76 -35.29 2.70
C VAL A 408 -22.48 -34.84 2.03
N VAL A 409 -21.76 -35.75 1.37
CA VAL A 409 -20.60 -35.40 0.55
C VAL A 409 -21.11 -35.03 -0.86
N PRO A 410 -20.86 -33.79 -1.32
CA PRO A 410 -21.28 -33.38 -2.65
C PRO A 410 -20.49 -34.11 -3.75
N PRO A 411 -21.12 -34.50 -4.85
CA PRO A 411 -20.44 -35.14 -5.95
C PRO A 411 -19.55 -34.18 -6.74
N GLN A 412 -18.61 -34.75 -7.48
CA GLN A 412 -17.92 -34.10 -8.59
C GLN A 412 -18.65 -34.43 -9.90
N PRO A 413 -18.71 -33.51 -10.88
CA PRO A 413 -19.18 -33.83 -12.23
C PRO A 413 -18.47 -35.06 -12.80
N GLU A 414 -19.16 -35.79 -13.68
CA GLU A 414 -18.64 -37.01 -14.30
C GLU A 414 -17.28 -36.77 -14.98
N PHE A 415 -16.32 -37.64 -14.67
CA PHE A 415 -14.97 -37.60 -15.21
C PHE A 415 -14.36 -39.01 -15.19
N GLU A 416 -13.40 -39.25 -16.09
CA GLU A 416 -12.58 -40.46 -16.08
C GLU A 416 -11.32 -40.21 -15.25
N PRO A 417 -11.02 -40.97 -14.19
CA PRO A 417 -9.83 -40.74 -13.37
C PRO A 417 -8.53 -41.00 -14.15
N ALA A 418 -7.51 -40.14 -13.96
CA ALA A 418 -6.21 -40.30 -14.62
C ALA A 418 -5.45 -41.54 -14.12
N GLU A 419 -5.44 -41.75 -12.81
CA GLU A 419 -4.68 -42.80 -12.14
C GLU A 419 -5.55 -43.47 -11.06
N PRO A 420 -6.51 -44.34 -11.44
CA PRO A 420 -7.41 -45.01 -10.47
C PRO A 420 -6.63 -45.74 -9.37
N ALA A 421 -5.53 -46.40 -9.73
CA ALA A 421 -4.66 -47.10 -8.79
C ALA A 421 -4.01 -46.18 -7.74
N ALA A 422 -3.74 -44.91 -8.07
CA ALA A 422 -3.19 -43.94 -7.13
C ALA A 422 -4.24 -43.50 -6.10
N LEU A 423 -5.49 -43.30 -6.53
CA LEU A 423 -6.62 -43.01 -5.64
C LEU A 423 -6.92 -44.20 -4.71
N ASP A 424 -6.93 -45.41 -5.26
CA ASP A 424 -7.08 -46.66 -4.49
C ASP A 424 -5.96 -46.82 -3.44
N ALA A 425 -4.71 -46.59 -3.85
CA ALA A 425 -3.55 -46.64 -2.95
C ALA A 425 -3.58 -45.55 -1.87
N ALA A 426 -4.21 -44.41 -2.15
CA ALA A 426 -4.49 -43.35 -1.17
C ALA A 426 -5.74 -43.63 -0.34
N ARG A 427 -6.52 -44.68 -0.66
CA ARG A 427 -7.83 -45.03 -0.10
C ARG A 427 -8.84 -43.87 -0.19
N LEU A 428 -8.83 -43.19 -1.33
CA LEU A 428 -9.68 -42.05 -1.64
C LEU A 428 -10.68 -42.40 -2.73
N VAL A 429 -11.92 -41.98 -2.54
CA VAL A 429 -13.00 -42.12 -3.53
C VAL A 429 -13.50 -40.74 -3.89
N VAL A 430 -13.57 -40.42 -5.19
CA VAL A 430 -14.22 -39.20 -5.67
C VAL A 430 -15.69 -39.54 -5.96
N PRO A 431 -16.66 -39.02 -5.19
CA PRO A 431 -18.06 -39.35 -5.40
C PRO A 431 -18.59 -38.67 -6.66
N THR A 432 -19.33 -39.40 -7.50
CA THR A 432 -20.07 -38.88 -8.67
C THR A 432 -21.55 -38.70 -8.40
N GLU A 433 -22.03 -39.14 -7.24
CA GLU A 433 -23.40 -38.93 -6.75
C GLU A 433 -23.39 -38.37 -5.32
N ALA A 434 -24.43 -37.61 -4.96
CA ALA A 434 -24.56 -37.06 -3.61
C ALA A 434 -24.65 -38.18 -2.58
N THR A 435 -23.60 -38.27 -1.75
CA THR A 435 -23.40 -39.45 -0.90
C THR A 435 -23.74 -39.11 0.55
N PRO A 436 -24.72 -39.78 1.18
CA PRO A 436 -24.98 -39.63 2.61
C PRO A 436 -23.75 -39.95 3.44
N TRP A 437 -23.45 -39.09 4.42
CA TRP A 437 -22.29 -39.20 5.28
C TRP A 437 -22.73 -39.37 6.75
N PRO A 438 -23.07 -40.60 7.19
CA PRO A 438 -23.49 -40.85 8.57
C PRO A 438 -22.31 -40.78 9.55
N ARG A 439 -22.62 -40.52 10.83
CA ARG A 439 -21.64 -40.53 11.93
C ARG A 439 -21.25 -41.98 12.26
N THR A 440 -20.14 -42.46 11.70
CA THR A 440 -19.70 -43.85 11.88
C THR A 440 -18.52 -44.01 12.84
N ARG A 441 -17.56 -43.08 12.81
CA ARG A 441 -16.30 -43.15 13.59
C ARG A 441 -16.03 -41.90 14.45
N GLY A 442 -17.08 -41.22 14.90
CA GLY A 442 -17.01 -39.94 15.61
C GLY A 442 -17.75 -38.81 14.88
N PRO A 443 -17.48 -37.54 15.21
CA PRO A 443 -18.03 -36.41 14.46
C PRO A 443 -17.50 -36.41 13.03
N ARG A 444 -18.29 -35.90 12.08
CA ARG A 444 -17.84 -35.73 10.69
C ARG A 444 -16.68 -34.74 10.65
N ARG A 445 -15.59 -35.11 9.96
CA ARG A 445 -14.36 -34.32 9.87
C ARG A 445 -13.91 -34.12 8.43
N ALA A 446 -13.91 -32.85 8.07
CA ALA A 446 -13.37 -32.17 6.89
C ALA A 446 -11.86 -31.90 6.91
N GLY A 447 -11.10 -32.16 5.86
CA GLY A 447 -9.89 -31.36 5.56
C GLY A 447 -10.12 -30.50 4.30
N VAL A 448 -9.63 -29.27 4.27
CA VAL A 448 -9.67 -28.41 3.07
C VAL A 448 -8.31 -27.79 2.77
N SER A 449 -7.85 -27.90 1.53
CA SER A 449 -6.53 -27.45 1.06
C SER A 449 -6.63 -26.32 0.05
N ALA A 450 -5.69 -25.36 0.13
CA ALA A 450 -5.42 -24.43 -0.95
C ALA A 450 -3.92 -24.14 -1.05
N PHE A 451 -3.36 -24.27 -2.25
CA PHE A 451 -1.94 -24.09 -2.53
C PHE A 451 -1.77 -22.94 -3.52
N GLY A 452 -1.12 -21.86 -3.09
CA GLY A 452 -0.82 -20.72 -3.95
C GLY A 452 0.36 -20.99 -4.86
N PHE A 453 0.36 -20.44 -6.08
CA PHE A 453 1.48 -20.60 -7.02
C PHE A 453 2.80 -19.98 -6.51
N GLY A 454 2.74 -19.04 -5.56
CA GLY A 454 3.91 -18.54 -4.81
C GLY A 454 4.43 -19.50 -3.72
N GLY A 455 3.95 -20.74 -3.68
CA GLY A 455 4.38 -21.80 -2.77
C GLY A 455 3.71 -21.80 -1.40
N THR A 456 2.92 -20.79 -1.05
CA THR A 456 2.22 -20.75 0.25
C THR A 456 1.00 -21.67 0.22
N GLY A 457 1.01 -22.69 1.08
CA GLY A 457 -0.07 -23.66 1.26
C GLY A 457 -0.78 -23.48 2.60
N VAL A 458 -2.10 -23.63 2.58
CA VAL A 458 -2.96 -23.62 3.77
C VAL A 458 -3.83 -24.87 3.78
N HIS A 459 -3.91 -25.53 4.93
CA HIS A 459 -4.83 -26.62 5.20
C HIS A 459 -5.62 -26.34 6.49
N LEU A 460 -6.94 -26.48 6.44
CA LEU A 460 -7.83 -26.37 7.61
C LEU A 460 -8.49 -27.71 7.90
N VAL A 461 -8.63 -28.05 9.18
CA VAL A 461 -9.41 -29.19 9.66
C VAL A 461 -10.73 -28.69 10.24
N VAL A 462 -11.84 -29.13 9.66
CA VAL A 462 -13.21 -28.70 10.00
C VAL A 462 -13.97 -29.89 10.59
N GLU A 463 -14.73 -29.69 11.65
CA GLU A 463 -15.46 -30.75 12.35
C GLU A 463 -16.92 -30.36 12.63
N GLU A 464 -17.81 -31.34 12.62
CA GLU A 464 -19.19 -31.23 13.10
C GLU A 464 -19.24 -30.85 14.59
N CYS A 465 -20.04 -29.85 14.96
CA CYS A 465 -20.25 -29.50 16.36
C CYS A 465 -21.02 -30.61 17.10
N ALA A 466 -20.51 -31.06 18.26
CA ALA A 466 -21.11 -32.15 19.04
C ALA A 466 -22.29 -31.70 19.93
N ALA A 467 -22.55 -30.40 20.06
CA ALA A 467 -23.67 -29.89 20.85
C ALA A 467 -25.01 -30.28 20.19
N PRO A 468 -25.96 -30.89 20.92
CA PRO A 468 -27.27 -31.17 20.38
C PRO A 468 -27.96 -29.85 20.00
N ALA A 469 -28.37 -29.72 18.75
CA ALA A 469 -29.19 -28.59 18.33
C ALA A 469 -30.45 -28.55 19.20
N PRO A 470 -30.85 -27.40 19.75
CA PRO A 470 -32.10 -27.27 20.50
C PRO A 470 -33.25 -27.84 19.68
N ALA A 471 -33.96 -28.82 20.25
CA ALA A 471 -35.16 -29.35 19.64
C ALA A 471 -36.17 -28.21 19.55
N VAL A 472 -36.52 -27.80 18.34
CA VAL A 472 -37.67 -26.91 18.16
C VAL A 472 -38.89 -27.82 18.21
N PRO A 473 -39.86 -27.59 19.12
CA PRO A 473 -41.09 -28.34 19.11
C PRO A 473 -41.72 -28.19 17.73
N ASP A 474 -41.84 -29.29 17.00
CA ASP A 474 -42.66 -29.33 15.80
C ASP A 474 -44.10 -29.33 16.30
N ALA A 475 -44.66 -28.14 16.52
CA ALA A 475 -46.07 -27.97 16.86
C ALA A 475 -46.91 -28.28 15.62
N ALA A 476 -46.95 -29.56 15.26
CA ALA A 476 -47.52 -30.05 14.01
C ALA A 476 -48.97 -29.54 13.88
N GLY A 477 -49.18 -28.64 12.91
CA GLY A 477 -50.49 -28.09 12.57
C GLY A 477 -50.81 -26.70 13.14
N GLU A 478 -49.95 -26.08 13.97
CA GLU A 478 -50.12 -24.68 14.37
C GLU A 478 -49.78 -23.72 13.22
N PRO A 479 -50.57 -22.65 12.99
CA PRO A 479 -50.27 -21.68 11.95
C PRO A 479 -49.09 -20.78 12.34
N HIS A 480 -48.07 -20.72 11.47
CA HIS A 480 -46.93 -19.82 11.60
C HIS A 480 -47.09 -18.60 10.68
N LEU A 481 -46.67 -17.42 11.17
CA LEU A 481 -46.62 -16.18 10.40
C LEU A 481 -45.23 -15.97 9.80
N LEU A 482 -45.14 -15.94 8.47
CA LEU A 482 -43.94 -15.58 7.74
C LEU A 482 -43.99 -14.09 7.38
N VAL A 483 -42.98 -13.34 7.78
CA VAL A 483 -42.87 -11.90 7.51
C VAL A 483 -41.69 -11.66 6.58
N LEU A 484 -41.97 -11.28 5.33
CA LEU A 484 -40.95 -10.93 4.35
C LEU A 484 -40.95 -9.42 4.17
N SER A 485 -39.77 -8.84 3.98
CA SER A 485 -39.65 -7.46 3.55
C SER A 485 -38.51 -7.27 2.57
N ALA A 486 -38.67 -6.30 1.66
CA ALA A 486 -37.70 -5.94 0.65
C ALA A 486 -37.70 -4.43 0.39
N ARG A 487 -36.66 -3.93 -0.29
CA ARG A 487 -36.53 -2.51 -0.65
C ARG A 487 -37.55 -2.04 -1.69
N ASP A 488 -37.98 -2.93 -2.58
CA ASP A 488 -38.95 -2.65 -3.63
C ASP A 488 -39.84 -3.88 -3.92
N ARG A 489 -40.93 -3.67 -4.67
CA ARG A 489 -41.92 -4.72 -4.98
C ARG A 489 -41.33 -5.87 -5.77
N ALA A 490 -40.42 -5.59 -6.70
CA ALA A 490 -39.77 -6.60 -7.52
C ALA A 490 -38.89 -7.52 -6.66
N GLY A 491 -38.13 -6.93 -5.73
CA GLY A 491 -37.35 -7.62 -4.71
C GLY A 491 -38.24 -8.46 -3.79
N LEU A 492 -39.39 -7.93 -3.36
CA LEU A 492 -40.34 -8.67 -2.51
C LEU A 492 -40.90 -9.91 -3.21
N ALA A 493 -41.32 -9.77 -4.48
CA ALA A 493 -41.80 -10.89 -5.28
C ALA A 493 -40.71 -11.95 -5.49
N ARG A 494 -39.48 -11.52 -5.83
CA ARG A 494 -38.32 -12.42 -5.94
C ARG A 494 -38.04 -13.12 -4.61
N TYR A 495 -38.08 -12.41 -3.49
CA TYR A 495 -37.80 -12.99 -2.19
C TYR A 495 -38.81 -14.08 -1.80
N ALA A 496 -40.09 -13.85 -2.09
CA ALA A 496 -41.15 -14.83 -1.86
C ALA A 496 -40.92 -16.09 -2.69
N LEU A 497 -40.50 -15.97 -3.96
CA LEU A 497 -40.15 -17.12 -4.81
C LEU A 497 -38.91 -17.85 -4.30
N ASP A 498 -37.86 -17.12 -3.93
CA ASP A 498 -36.62 -17.69 -3.41
C ASP A 498 -36.86 -18.48 -2.12
N LEU A 499 -37.70 -17.93 -1.23
CA LEU A 499 -38.10 -18.60 0.00
C LEU A 499 -38.99 -19.83 -0.27
N ALA A 500 -39.94 -19.73 -1.21
CA ALA A 500 -40.77 -20.88 -1.61
C ALA A 500 -39.92 -22.04 -2.15
N GLU A 501 -38.88 -21.73 -2.93
CA GLU A 501 -37.92 -22.71 -3.43
C GLU A 501 -37.13 -23.36 -2.28
N VAL A 502 -36.67 -22.57 -1.30
CA VAL A 502 -35.99 -23.12 -0.10
C VAL A 502 -36.92 -24.01 0.70
N LEU A 503 -38.19 -23.62 0.90
CA LEU A 503 -39.18 -24.44 1.62
C LEU A 503 -39.49 -25.75 0.90
N THR A 504 -39.48 -25.75 -0.44
CA THR A 504 -39.73 -26.94 -1.26
C THR A 504 -38.55 -27.90 -1.25
N GLU A 505 -37.34 -27.36 -1.47
CA GLU A 505 -36.12 -28.14 -1.67
C GLU A 505 -35.42 -28.53 -0.36
N ASP A 506 -35.21 -27.57 0.55
CA ASP A 506 -34.46 -27.78 1.80
C ASP A 506 -35.36 -28.23 2.97
N ARG A 507 -36.68 -28.00 2.87
CA ARG A 507 -37.71 -28.34 3.88
C ARG A 507 -37.32 -28.01 5.34
N PRO A 508 -36.84 -26.80 5.65
CA PRO A 508 -36.55 -26.42 7.03
C PRO A 508 -37.84 -26.39 7.89
N PRO A 509 -37.75 -26.63 9.22
CA PRO A 509 -38.90 -26.51 10.10
C PRO A 509 -39.52 -25.10 10.05
N LEU A 510 -40.83 -25.01 9.79
CA LEU A 510 -41.49 -23.73 9.51
C LEU A 510 -41.41 -22.74 10.68
N ALA A 511 -41.45 -23.24 11.92
CA ALA A 511 -41.25 -22.44 13.13
C ALA A 511 -39.89 -21.70 13.13
N ARG A 512 -38.81 -22.37 12.72
CA ARG A 512 -37.47 -21.75 12.61
C ARG A 512 -37.42 -20.71 11.50
N VAL A 513 -38.12 -20.96 10.39
CA VAL A 513 -38.23 -20.02 9.28
C VAL A 513 -38.93 -18.75 9.74
N ALA A 514 -40.08 -18.88 10.41
CA ALA A 514 -40.83 -17.76 10.96
C ALA A 514 -39.99 -16.92 11.94
N ASP A 515 -39.31 -17.56 12.90
CA ASP A 515 -38.45 -16.88 13.87
C ASP A 515 -37.24 -16.19 13.20
N THR A 516 -36.56 -16.87 12.26
CA THR A 516 -35.44 -16.29 11.51
C THR A 516 -35.88 -15.05 10.71
N LEU A 517 -37.05 -15.10 10.09
CA LEU A 517 -37.61 -13.97 9.35
C LEU A 517 -38.00 -12.80 10.26
N ALA A 518 -38.60 -13.09 11.42
CA ALA A 518 -39.01 -12.08 12.38
C ALA A 518 -37.83 -11.29 12.99
N ARG A 519 -36.63 -11.89 13.01
CA ARG A 519 -35.38 -11.27 13.50
C ARG A 519 -34.61 -10.48 12.44
N ARG A 520 -35.12 -10.36 11.22
CA ARG A 520 -34.49 -9.55 10.17
C ARG A 520 -34.95 -8.09 10.25
N THR A 521 -34.08 -7.18 9.83
CA THR A 521 -34.43 -5.77 9.74
C THR A 521 -35.56 -5.57 8.73
N PRO A 522 -36.68 -4.93 9.11
CA PRO A 522 -37.80 -4.72 8.19
C PRO A 522 -37.51 -3.63 7.16
N PHE A 523 -37.88 -3.87 5.91
CA PHE A 523 -37.92 -2.88 4.83
C PHE A 523 -39.34 -2.38 4.53
N ALA A 524 -39.44 -1.46 3.55
CA ALA A 524 -40.66 -0.73 3.23
C ALA A 524 -41.74 -1.62 2.60
N GLU A 525 -41.37 -2.46 1.63
CA GLU A 525 -42.31 -3.39 1.00
C GLU A 525 -42.39 -4.65 1.85
N ARG A 526 -43.61 -5.06 2.23
CA ARG A 526 -43.84 -6.13 3.19
C ARG A 526 -44.86 -7.13 2.67
N LEU A 527 -44.63 -8.40 2.99
CA LEU A 527 -45.53 -9.51 2.71
C LEU A 527 -45.67 -10.36 3.96
N THR A 528 -46.91 -10.68 4.32
CA THR A 528 -47.19 -11.65 5.37
C THR A 528 -47.89 -12.88 4.80
N VAL A 529 -47.45 -14.07 5.19
CA VAL A 529 -48.07 -15.34 4.82
C VAL A 529 -48.25 -16.18 6.07
N VAL A 530 -49.49 -16.62 6.31
CA VAL A 530 -49.78 -17.60 7.36
C VAL A 530 -49.82 -18.99 6.72
N ALA A 531 -49.14 -19.98 7.29
CA ALA A 531 -49.15 -21.36 6.83
C ALA A 531 -48.90 -22.34 7.98
N ARG A 532 -49.39 -23.58 7.87
CA ARG A 532 -49.23 -24.63 8.89
C ARG A 532 -48.05 -25.54 8.62
N ASP A 533 -47.59 -25.62 7.38
CA ASP A 533 -46.46 -26.43 6.97
C ASP A 533 -45.69 -25.79 5.80
N ALA A 534 -44.49 -26.32 5.51
CA ALA A 534 -43.60 -25.79 4.47
C ALA A 534 -44.21 -25.87 3.05
N ALA A 535 -45.04 -26.88 2.77
CA ALA A 535 -45.65 -27.06 1.46
C ALA A 535 -46.75 -26.02 1.22
N GLU A 536 -47.62 -25.80 2.20
CA GLU A 536 -48.62 -24.74 2.19
C GLU A 536 -47.96 -23.36 2.10
N ALA A 537 -46.88 -23.13 2.86
CA ALA A 537 -46.12 -21.89 2.82
C ALA A 537 -45.54 -21.61 1.43
N ALA A 538 -44.93 -22.61 0.79
CA ALA A 538 -44.37 -22.47 -0.55
C ALA A 538 -45.45 -22.07 -1.58
N VAL A 539 -46.59 -22.78 -1.61
CA VAL A 539 -47.71 -22.46 -2.51
C VAL A 539 -48.22 -21.04 -2.29
N ARG A 540 -48.43 -20.64 -1.04
CA ARG A 540 -48.94 -19.30 -0.70
C ARG A 540 -47.94 -18.20 -1.05
N LEU A 541 -46.64 -18.43 -0.86
CA LEU A 541 -45.57 -17.50 -1.24
C LEU A 541 -45.49 -17.34 -2.76
N THR A 542 -45.60 -18.42 -3.54
CA THR A 542 -45.63 -18.34 -5.01
C THR A 542 -46.86 -17.56 -5.50
N ALA A 543 -48.04 -17.81 -4.92
CA ALA A 543 -49.25 -17.06 -5.26
C ALA A 543 -49.12 -15.57 -4.88
N ALA A 544 -48.57 -15.28 -3.70
CA ALA A 544 -48.31 -13.93 -3.25
C ALA A 544 -47.31 -13.20 -4.15
N ALA A 545 -46.24 -13.85 -4.61
CA ALA A 545 -45.28 -13.28 -5.55
C ALA A 545 -45.93 -12.86 -6.88
N GLY A 546 -46.86 -13.68 -7.39
CA GLY A 546 -47.68 -13.34 -8.55
C GLY A 546 -48.56 -12.11 -8.32
N ALA A 547 -49.19 -12.02 -7.15
CA ALA A 547 -50.02 -10.88 -6.77
C ALA A 547 -49.20 -9.58 -6.61
N VAL A 548 -48.02 -9.64 -5.98
CA VAL A 548 -47.09 -8.50 -5.86
C VAL A 548 -46.67 -8.00 -7.24
N THR A 549 -46.31 -8.92 -8.14
CA THR A 549 -45.92 -8.59 -9.53
C THR A 549 -47.05 -7.94 -10.31
N ALA A 550 -48.30 -8.40 -10.10
CA ALA A 550 -49.50 -7.82 -10.72
C ALA A 550 -49.96 -6.48 -10.10
N GLY A 551 -49.24 -5.96 -9.09
CA GLY A 551 -49.58 -4.70 -8.42
C GLY A 551 -50.80 -4.79 -7.50
N LEU A 552 -51.28 -6.00 -7.19
CA LEU A 552 -52.40 -6.22 -6.29
C LEU A 552 -51.94 -5.99 -4.84
N ALA A 553 -52.82 -5.40 -4.02
CA ALA A 553 -52.57 -5.23 -2.61
C ALA A 553 -52.49 -6.62 -1.93
N VAL A 554 -51.30 -6.98 -1.46
CA VAL A 554 -51.12 -8.19 -0.66
C VAL A 554 -51.26 -7.77 0.82
N ARG A 555 -52.16 -8.43 1.55
CA ARG A 555 -52.53 -8.04 2.92
C ARG A 555 -51.27 -7.92 3.82
N GLY A 556 -51.19 -6.83 4.60
CA GLY A 556 -50.21 -6.70 5.69
C GLY A 556 -49.43 -5.37 5.79
N ALA A 557 -49.75 -4.30 5.05
CA ALA A 557 -49.03 -3.03 5.19
C ALA A 557 -49.15 -2.41 6.60
N ASP A 558 -50.25 -2.70 7.31
CA ASP A 558 -50.59 -2.15 8.64
C ASP A 558 -50.69 -3.19 9.76
N ASP A 559 -50.42 -4.48 9.49
CA ASP A 559 -50.46 -5.50 10.54
C ASP A 559 -49.17 -5.43 11.40
N PRO A 560 -49.27 -5.33 12.73
CA PRO A 560 -48.10 -5.28 13.59
C PRO A 560 -47.28 -6.57 13.43
N VAL A 561 -45.98 -6.42 13.16
CA VAL A 561 -45.03 -7.54 13.22
C VAL A 561 -45.07 -8.06 14.66
N PRO A 562 -45.52 -9.31 14.90
CA PRO A 562 -45.53 -9.84 16.25
C PRO A 562 -44.10 -9.81 16.79
N PRO A 563 -43.90 -9.42 18.07
CA PRO A 563 -42.57 -9.44 18.66
C PRO A 563 -41.97 -10.85 18.54
N PRO A 564 -40.66 -10.97 18.29
CA PRO A 564 -40.00 -12.27 18.23
C PRO A 564 -40.25 -13.04 19.54
N ALA A 565 -40.28 -14.36 19.45
CA ALA A 565 -40.42 -15.19 20.64
C ALA A 565 -39.32 -14.87 21.66
N THR A 566 -39.68 -14.88 22.96
CA THR A 566 -38.76 -14.56 24.07
C THR A 566 -37.63 -15.57 24.22
N GLU A 567 -37.80 -16.80 23.74
CA GLU A 567 -36.74 -17.81 23.69
C GLU A 567 -36.02 -17.77 22.32
N ARG A 568 -34.69 -17.71 22.36
CA ARG A 568 -33.83 -17.63 21.16
C ARG A 568 -33.79 -19.00 20.47
N THR A 569 -34.37 -19.09 19.27
CA THR A 569 -34.23 -20.26 18.41
C THR A 569 -33.04 -20.05 17.48
N PRO A 570 -32.11 -21.01 17.32
CA PRO A 570 -31.00 -20.85 16.39
C PRO A 570 -31.50 -20.61 14.95
N PRO A 571 -30.91 -19.64 14.22
CA PRO A 571 -31.37 -19.26 12.90
C PRO A 571 -31.20 -20.41 11.88
N CYS A 572 -32.03 -20.43 10.84
CA CYS A 572 -31.84 -21.31 9.68
C CYS A 572 -31.35 -20.53 8.45
N THR A 573 -30.67 -21.21 7.52
CA THR A 573 -30.16 -20.60 6.29
C THR A 573 -31.31 -20.27 5.35
N LEU A 574 -31.58 -18.98 5.17
CA LEU A 574 -32.61 -18.47 4.28
C LEU A 574 -31.99 -17.50 3.26
N PRO A 575 -32.60 -17.29 2.09
CA PRO A 575 -32.12 -16.30 1.13
C PRO A 575 -32.00 -14.92 1.80
N PRO A 576 -30.98 -14.12 1.48
CA PRO A 576 -30.78 -12.82 2.12
C PRO A 576 -31.90 -11.84 1.77
N SER A 577 -32.23 -10.92 2.68
CA SER A 577 -33.25 -9.89 2.40
C SER A 577 -32.84 -9.07 1.16
N PRO A 578 -33.70 -8.92 0.14
CA PRO A 578 -33.30 -8.25 -1.08
C PRO A 578 -33.14 -6.74 -0.92
N LEU A 579 -32.02 -6.25 -1.45
CA LEU A 579 -31.76 -4.84 -1.67
C LEU A 579 -32.27 -4.39 -3.06
N ALA A 580 -32.18 -3.08 -3.34
CA ALA A 580 -32.55 -2.47 -4.62
C ALA A 580 -31.30 -1.90 -5.32
N PRO A 581 -30.36 -2.76 -5.76
CA PRO A 581 -29.06 -2.32 -6.24
C PRO A 581 -29.19 -1.53 -7.55
N ARG A 582 -28.34 -0.51 -7.70
CA ARG A 582 -28.21 0.27 -8.94
C ARG A 582 -26.89 -0.05 -9.62
N HIS A 583 -26.85 0.18 -10.93
CA HIS A 583 -25.64 -0.03 -11.71
C HIS A 583 -24.60 1.07 -11.44
N HIS A 584 -23.41 0.68 -11.02
CA HIS A 584 -22.27 1.53 -10.71
C HIS A 584 -21.05 1.03 -11.49
N TRP A 585 -20.68 1.75 -12.55
CA TRP A 585 -19.59 1.35 -13.43
C TRP A 585 -18.83 2.55 -13.99
N VAL A 586 -17.51 2.42 -14.10
CA VAL A 586 -16.59 3.47 -14.57
C VAL A 586 -16.68 3.68 -16.08
N VAL A 587 -17.12 2.65 -16.83
CA VAL A 587 -17.35 2.75 -18.27
C VAL A 587 -18.82 3.07 -18.54
N ASP A 588 -19.08 4.12 -19.31
CA ASP A 588 -20.42 4.46 -19.78
C ASP A 588 -20.95 3.38 -20.74
N ALA A 589 -22.23 3.02 -20.60
CA ALA A 589 -22.87 2.04 -21.47
C ALA A 589 -22.93 2.51 -22.94
N SER A 590 -23.08 3.83 -23.17
CA SER A 590 -23.07 4.45 -24.50
C SER A 590 -21.74 4.27 -25.24
N ALA A 591 -20.65 3.99 -24.52
CA ALA A 591 -19.34 3.73 -25.11
C ALA A 591 -19.26 2.43 -25.93
N ARG A 592 -20.25 1.54 -25.76
CA ARG A 592 -20.34 0.24 -26.46
C ARG A 592 -21.33 0.24 -27.62
N GLU A 593 -22.05 1.34 -27.86
CA GLU A 593 -22.91 1.48 -29.02
C GLU A 593 -22.05 1.68 -30.26
N THR A 594 -22.15 0.76 -31.23
CA THR A 594 -21.49 0.88 -32.53
C THR A 594 -21.98 2.16 -33.21
N VAL A 595 -21.09 3.13 -33.38
CA VAL A 595 -21.33 4.29 -34.22
C VAL A 595 -21.53 3.79 -35.65
N ASP A 596 -22.77 3.91 -36.16
CA ASP A 596 -23.07 3.77 -37.58
C ASP A 596 -22.21 4.79 -38.36
N PRO A 597 -21.34 4.37 -39.29
CA PRO A 597 -20.45 5.28 -40.02
C PRO A 597 -21.19 6.36 -40.85
N GLY A 598 -22.52 6.29 -40.97
CA GLY A 598 -23.31 7.16 -41.86
C GLY A 598 -24.17 8.25 -41.19
N GLY A 599 -24.31 8.29 -39.87
CA GLY A 599 -25.27 9.19 -39.20
C GLY A 599 -24.75 10.59 -38.90
N ARG A 600 -25.10 11.60 -39.72
CA ARG A 600 -24.89 13.02 -39.35
C ARG A 600 -25.78 13.39 -38.16
N VAL A 601 -25.15 13.71 -37.02
CA VAL A 601 -25.81 14.31 -35.85
C VAL A 601 -25.67 15.84 -35.96
N GLU A 602 -26.79 16.55 -36.00
CA GLU A 602 -26.83 18.02 -35.92
C GLU A 602 -26.49 18.48 -34.48
N GLU A 603 -25.51 19.37 -34.35
CA GLU A 603 -25.11 19.99 -33.09
C GLU A 603 -26.11 21.08 -32.64
N PRO A 604 -26.42 21.20 -31.34
CA PRO A 604 -27.16 22.34 -30.80
C PRO A 604 -26.26 23.61 -30.73
N PRO A 605 -26.83 24.83 -30.75
CA PRO A 605 -26.07 26.04 -30.99
C PRO A 605 -25.20 26.40 -29.77
N ARG A 606 -23.89 26.47 -29.97
CA ARG A 606 -22.93 27.00 -28.99
C ARG A 606 -23.03 28.52 -28.92
N ALA A 607 -23.31 29.04 -27.73
CA ALA A 607 -23.06 30.44 -27.39
C ALA A 607 -21.56 30.71 -27.42
N ALA A 608 -21.16 31.77 -28.12
CA ALA A 608 -19.77 32.18 -28.28
C ALA A 608 -19.25 32.89 -27.02
N PRO A 609 -18.04 32.56 -26.56
CA PRO A 609 -17.16 33.53 -25.92
C PRO A 609 -15.92 33.78 -26.77
N ALA A 610 -15.65 35.07 -26.95
CA ALA A 610 -14.44 35.77 -27.34
C ALA A 610 -13.27 35.00 -28.00
N VAL A 611 -12.97 35.45 -29.22
CA VAL A 611 -11.73 35.18 -29.96
C VAL A 611 -10.50 35.54 -29.11
N VAL A 612 -9.68 34.53 -28.83
CA VAL A 612 -8.26 34.68 -28.52
C VAL A 612 -7.51 34.07 -29.72
N PRO A 613 -6.51 34.75 -30.31
CA PRO A 613 -5.94 34.34 -31.57
C PRO A 613 -5.23 32.98 -31.46
N SER A 614 -5.54 32.11 -32.42
CA SER A 614 -4.87 30.83 -32.68
C SER A 614 -3.41 31.06 -33.05
N ALA A 615 -2.48 30.48 -32.30
CA ALA A 615 -1.11 30.23 -32.78
C ALA A 615 -1.08 28.87 -33.50
N ALA A 616 -0.54 28.89 -34.72
CA ALA A 616 -0.41 27.77 -35.64
C ALA A 616 0.69 26.75 -35.20
N PRO A 617 0.72 25.53 -35.79
CA PRO A 617 1.63 24.47 -35.40
C PRO A 617 2.99 24.63 -36.07
N GLY A 618 4.04 24.63 -35.26
CA GLY A 618 5.43 24.75 -35.70
C GLY A 618 6.28 24.98 -34.48
N GLY A 619 6.45 23.94 -33.68
CA GLY A 619 7.26 24.07 -32.49
C GLY A 619 8.74 24.15 -32.86
N SER A 620 9.28 25.35 -33.04
CA SER A 620 10.73 25.56 -33.13
C SER A 620 11.43 24.99 -31.89
N ALA A 621 12.74 24.79 -31.94
CA ALA A 621 13.53 24.44 -30.76
C ALA A 621 13.20 25.32 -29.55
N ALA A 622 12.88 26.60 -29.79
CA ALA A 622 12.47 27.54 -28.76
C ALA A 622 11.18 27.11 -28.07
N SER A 623 10.16 26.62 -28.79
CA SER A 623 8.90 26.18 -28.19
C SER A 623 9.05 24.93 -27.30
N VAL A 624 9.85 23.95 -27.73
CA VAL A 624 10.09 22.70 -26.99
C VAL A 624 10.84 23.02 -25.69
N VAL A 625 11.88 23.85 -25.80
CA VAL A 625 12.64 24.30 -24.64
C VAL A 625 11.78 25.18 -23.73
N LEU A 626 10.99 26.12 -24.26
CA LEU A 626 10.09 26.97 -23.47
C LEU A 626 9.00 26.16 -22.75
N GLU A 627 8.43 25.14 -23.37
CA GLU A 627 7.44 24.25 -22.74
C GLU A 627 8.09 23.35 -21.68
N ALA A 628 9.28 22.82 -21.93
CA ALA A 628 10.02 22.01 -20.96
C ALA A 628 10.41 22.85 -19.73
N VAL A 629 10.92 24.07 -19.95
CA VAL A 629 11.25 25.03 -18.90
C VAL A 629 9.99 25.50 -18.16
N SER A 630 8.91 25.81 -18.88
CA SER A 630 7.61 26.17 -18.30
C SER A 630 7.05 25.07 -17.40
N ARG A 631 7.16 23.80 -17.82
CA ARG A 631 6.67 22.66 -17.05
C ARG A 631 7.51 22.40 -15.82
N THR A 632 8.82 22.47 -15.95
CA THR A 632 9.77 22.20 -14.85
C THR A 632 9.75 23.31 -13.80
N GLY A 633 9.82 24.58 -14.22
CA GLY A 633 9.80 25.74 -13.32
C GLY A 633 8.39 26.26 -12.97
N VAL A 634 7.35 25.66 -13.56
CA VAL A 634 5.93 26.04 -13.42
C VAL A 634 5.68 27.51 -13.81
N PHE A 635 6.46 28.06 -14.75
CA PHE A 635 6.25 29.42 -15.25
C PHE A 635 5.19 29.45 -16.36
N PRO A 636 4.25 30.42 -16.38
CA PRO A 636 3.45 30.66 -17.57
C PRO A 636 4.36 30.93 -18.77
N LEU A 637 4.03 30.39 -19.95
CA LEU A 637 4.83 30.61 -21.16
C LEU A 637 4.99 32.11 -21.50
N SER A 638 4.03 32.96 -21.08
CA SER A 638 4.08 34.41 -21.24
C SER A 638 5.18 35.11 -20.43
N ASP A 639 5.67 34.44 -19.39
CA ASP A 639 6.59 35.03 -18.41
C ASP A 639 8.04 34.60 -18.68
N LEU A 640 8.27 33.80 -19.74
CA LEU A 640 9.58 33.27 -20.11
C LEU A 640 10.19 34.03 -21.31
N SER A 641 11.49 34.26 -21.27
CA SER A 641 12.25 34.95 -22.32
C SER A 641 13.54 34.20 -22.64
N GLU A 642 13.95 34.17 -23.90
CA GLU A 642 15.19 33.50 -24.37
C GLU A 642 16.45 34.00 -23.66
N ARG A 643 16.43 35.20 -23.08
CA ARG A 643 17.57 35.78 -22.35
C ARG A 643 17.71 35.28 -20.92
N MET A 644 16.68 34.64 -20.37
CA MET A 644 16.66 34.20 -18.98
C MET A 644 17.61 33.02 -18.78
N VAL A 645 18.49 33.14 -17.80
CA VAL A 645 19.38 32.07 -17.32
C VAL A 645 18.57 31.09 -16.46
N LEU A 646 18.69 29.79 -16.73
CA LEU A 646 17.93 28.73 -16.06
C LEU A 646 18.18 28.73 -14.54
N THR A 647 19.43 28.82 -14.12
CA THR A 647 19.82 28.75 -12.71
C THR A 647 19.65 30.09 -11.99
N THR A 648 20.03 31.21 -12.60
CA THR A 648 19.97 32.54 -11.96
C THR A 648 18.62 33.23 -12.09
N ASP A 649 18.08 33.35 -13.31
CA ASP A 649 16.84 34.10 -13.53
C ASP A 649 15.60 33.25 -13.19
N LEU A 650 15.64 31.95 -13.46
CA LEU A 650 14.53 31.01 -13.21
C LEU A 650 14.70 30.14 -11.97
N GLY A 651 15.89 30.16 -11.36
CA GLY A 651 16.18 29.48 -10.10
C GLY A 651 16.53 27.99 -10.20
N PHE A 652 16.46 27.34 -11.37
CA PHE A 652 16.49 25.88 -11.49
C PHE A 652 17.62 25.24 -10.68
N ASP A 653 17.27 24.37 -9.74
CA ASP A 653 18.23 23.58 -8.96
C ASP A 653 18.65 22.30 -9.69
N SER A 654 19.62 21.57 -9.15
CA SER A 654 20.19 20.36 -9.78
C SER A 654 19.13 19.29 -10.09
N LEU A 655 18.12 19.16 -9.24
CA LEU A 655 17.01 18.22 -9.44
C LEU A 655 16.05 18.72 -10.52
N MET A 656 15.80 20.03 -10.60
CA MET A 656 15.02 20.64 -11.69
C MET A 656 15.77 20.56 -13.02
N LEU A 657 17.09 20.75 -13.03
CA LEU A 657 17.90 20.56 -14.23
C LEU A 657 17.91 19.10 -14.67
N GLN A 658 17.95 18.16 -13.72
CA GLN A 658 17.81 16.73 -14.02
C GLN A 658 16.40 16.39 -14.54
N GLU A 659 15.35 16.97 -13.96
CA GLU A 659 13.99 16.83 -14.47
C GLU A 659 13.87 17.44 -15.88
N LEU A 660 14.43 18.63 -16.10
CA LEU A 660 14.51 19.29 -17.39
C LEU A 660 15.27 18.44 -18.41
N ASP A 661 16.39 17.84 -18.02
CA ASP A 661 17.19 16.94 -18.85
C ASP A 661 16.38 15.70 -19.26
N VAL A 662 15.70 15.05 -18.31
CA VAL A 662 14.80 13.93 -18.58
C VAL A 662 13.67 14.32 -19.53
N ILE A 663 13.20 15.57 -19.47
CA ILE A 663 12.18 16.08 -20.38
C ILE A 663 12.76 16.33 -21.77
N LEU A 664 13.92 16.99 -21.87
CA LEU A 664 14.58 17.31 -23.13
C LEU A 664 15.13 16.08 -23.85
N ALA A 665 15.64 15.09 -23.12
CA ALA A 665 16.12 13.81 -23.66
C ALA A 665 15.03 13.05 -24.43
N ARG A 666 13.74 13.25 -24.06
CA ARG A 666 12.59 12.70 -24.82
C ARG A 666 12.36 13.40 -26.16
N HIS A 667 12.84 14.63 -26.32
CA HIS A 667 12.62 15.47 -27.50
C HIS A 667 13.86 15.64 -28.38
N ALA A 668 15.05 15.48 -27.82
CA ALA A 668 16.35 15.59 -28.48
C ALA A 668 17.26 14.43 -28.06
N PRO A 669 16.97 13.18 -28.51
CA PRO A 669 17.77 12.02 -28.16
C PRO A 669 19.20 12.15 -28.69
N GLY A 670 20.19 12.06 -27.79
CA GLY A 670 21.60 12.31 -28.10
C GLY A 670 22.11 13.70 -27.71
N PHE A 671 21.24 14.58 -27.20
CA PHE A 671 21.68 15.78 -26.49
C PHE A 671 22.49 15.38 -25.24
N PRO A 672 23.74 15.83 -25.08
CA PRO A 672 24.57 15.40 -23.95
C PRO A 672 24.04 15.99 -22.65
N THR A 673 23.74 15.13 -21.66
CA THR A 673 23.23 15.54 -20.34
C THR A 673 24.10 16.62 -19.69
N GLU A 674 25.42 16.51 -19.84
CA GLU A 674 26.41 17.48 -19.37
C GLU A 674 26.20 18.92 -19.89
N GLU A 675 25.54 19.10 -21.04
CA GLU A 675 25.22 20.42 -21.58
C GLU A 675 24.09 21.12 -20.79
N THR A 676 23.14 20.38 -20.22
CA THR A 676 22.03 20.92 -19.39
C THR A 676 22.54 21.49 -18.06
N PHE A 677 23.68 20.99 -17.58
CA PHE A 677 24.31 21.39 -16.32
C PHE A 677 25.40 22.46 -16.50
N LYS A 678 25.55 23.06 -17.70
CA LYS A 678 26.55 24.11 -17.91
C LYS A 678 26.17 25.43 -17.19
N PRO A 679 27.11 26.08 -16.49
CA PRO A 679 26.84 27.36 -15.82
C PRO A 679 26.39 28.46 -16.79
N GLY A 680 25.44 29.29 -16.37
CA GLY A 680 25.00 30.46 -17.15
C GLY A 680 24.13 30.13 -18.37
N LEU A 681 23.61 28.90 -18.44
CA LEU A 681 22.79 28.44 -19.57
C LEU A 681 21.46 29.21 -19.64
N THR A 682 21.26 29.98 -20.71
CA THR A 682 19.99 30.68 -20.98
C THR A 682 18.99 29.79 -21.70
N ILE A 683 17.70 30.12 -21.63
CA ILE A 683 16.66 29.46 -22.44
C ILE A 683 17.04 29.49 -23.94
N GLY A 684 17.54 30.62 -24.43
CA GLY A 684 17.98 30.79 -25.82
C GLY A 684 19.21 29.94 -26.14
N ARG A 685 20.19 29.86 -25.23
CA ARG A 685 21.37 29.01 -25.43
C ARG A 685 21.04 27.53 -25.36
N LEU A 686 20.17 27.13 -24.45
CA LEU A 686 19.64 25.76 -24.38
C LEU A 686 18.87 25.43 -25.66
N THR A 687 18.08 26.38 -26.17
CA THR A 687 17.41 26.27 -27.46
C THR A 687 18.39 26.05 -28.61
N GLU A 688 19.48 26.81 -28.66
CA GLU A 688 20.54 26.64 -29.67
C GLU A 688 21.28 25.31 -29.54
N LEU A 689 21.53 24.84 -28.32
CA LEU A 689 22.24 23.59 -28.05
C LEU A 689 21.38 22.37 -28.37
N VAL A 690 20.07 22.46 -28.12
CA VAL A 690 19.09 21.41 -28.40
C VAL A 690 18.68 21.41 -29.89
N ALA A 691 18.69 22.58 -30.56
CA ALA A 691 18.27 22.74 -31.96
C ALA A 691 18.96 21.80 -32.99
N PRO A 692 20.29 21.55 -32.95
CA PRO A 692 20.97 20.60 -33.84
C PRO A 692 20.45 19.17 -33.68
N TYR A 693 20.03 18.81 -32.46
CA TYR A 693 19.48 17.49 -32.14
C TYR A 693 17.97 17.40 -32.44
N LEU A 694 17.33 18.54 -32.71
CA LEU A 694 15.94 18.63 -33.16
C LEU A 694 15.81 18.59 -34.70
N ALA A 695 16.89 18.84 -35.45
CA ALA A 695 16.90 18.96 -36.91
C ALA A 695 17.95 18.07 -37.60
N LEU A 696 17.64 16.79 -37.74
CA LEU A 696 18.12 15.97 -38.87
C LEU A 696 16.89 15.55 -39.69
N PRO A 697 16.97 15.48 -41.04
CA PRO A 697 15.90 14.87 -41.83
C PRO A 697 15.75 13.41 -41.38
N PRO A 698 14.58 12.77 -41.57
CA PRO A 698 14.47 11.34 -41.30
C PRO A 698 15.58 10.65 -42.09
N ALA A 699 16.41 9.86 -41.40
CA ALA A 699 17.38 9.01 -42.06
C ALA A 699 16.66 8.29 -43.22
N PRO A 700 17.30 8.13 -44.40
CA PRO A 700 16.68 7.46 -45.53
C PRO A 700 16.10 6.15 -45.01
N ALA A 701 14.84 5.89 -45.36
CA ALA A 701 14.12 4.70 -44.93
C ALA A 701 15.09 3.54 -44.97
N ALA A 702 15.49 3.06 -43.78
CA ALA A 702 16.24 1.85 -43.70
C ALA A 702 15.46 0.85 -44.56
N PRO A 703 16.12 0.11 -45.46
CA PRO A 703 15.43 -0.85 -46.31
C PRO A 703 14.50 -1.64 -45.43
N ALA A 704 13.27 -1.90 -45.92
CA ALA A 704 12.29 -2.71 -45.22
C ALA A 704 13.06 -3.82 -44.50
N ARG A 705 13.14 -3.73 -43.17
CA ARG A 705 13.71 -4.84 -42.42
C ARG A 705 12.76 -5.96 -42.81
N GLU A 706 13.31 -6.89 -43.59
CA GLU A 706 12.72 -8.19 -43.82
C GLU A 706 12.16 -8.71 -42.49
N PRO A 707 11.07 -9.51 -42.53
CA PRO A 707 10.34 -9.96 -41.35
C PRO A 707 11.31 -10.13 -40.20
N TRP A 708 11.04 -9.49 -39.06
CA TRP A 708 11.87 -9.71 -37.89
C TRP A 708 11.73 -11.21 -37.56
N GLU A 709 12.63 -12.00 -38.13
CA GLU A 709 13.34 -13.02 -37.42
C GLU A 709 13.58 -12.43 -36.04
N VAL A 710 13.13 -13.19 -35.05
CA VAL A 710 13.57 -13.02 -33.69
C VAL A 710 15.10 -13.01 -33.78
N GLN A 711 15.69 -11.82 -33.84
CA GLN A 711 16.95 -11.65 -33.16
C GLN A 711 16.56 -11.98 -31.74
N GLU A 712 16.94 -13.19 -31.31
CA GLU A 712 17.07 -13.47 -29.89
C GLU A 712 17.67 -12.21 -29.30
N PRO A 713 17.11 -11.64 -28.21
CA PRO A 713 17.79 -10.56 -27.53
C PRO A 713 19.24 -11.03 -27.34
N CYS A 714 20.17 -10.39 -28.05
CA CYS A 714 21.58 -10.72 -27.97
C CYS A 714 22.01 -10.22 -26.59
N GLY A 715 21.81 -11.08 -25.58
CA GLY A 715 22.02 -10.77 -24.17
C GLY A 715 20.98 -9.83 -23.56
N ASP A 716 20.40 -10.25 -22.44
CA ASP A 716 20.38 -9.46 -21.20
C ASP A 716 19.84 -8.01 -21.21
N GLU A 717 18.96 -7.60 -22.13
CA GLU A 717 18.45 -6.21 -22.23
C GLU A 717 17.74 -5.69 -20.97
N TYR A 718 17.20 -6.59 -20.14
CA TYR A 718 16.55 -6.26 -18.86
C TYR A 718 17.34 -6.69 -17.63
N ALA A 719 18.47 -7.39 -17.78
CA ALA A 719 19.25 -7.82 -16.62
C ALA A 719 19.85 -6.63 -15.86
N ALA A 720 20.15 -5.55 -16.56
CA ALA A 720 20.61 -4.30 -15.98
C ALA A 720 19.52 -3.57 -15.16
N THR A 721 18.25 -4.01 -15.15
CA THR A 721 17.20 -3.39 -14.30
C THR A 721 16.39 -4.41 -13.51
N ALA A 722 16.75 -5.69 -13.59
CA ALA A 722 16.12 -6.77 -12.84
C ALA A 722 16.67 -6.91 -11.40
N SER A 723 17.86 -6.36 -11.14
CA SER A 723 18.46 -6.21 -9.82
C SER A 723 18.98 -4.79 -9.67
N VAL A 724 18.93 -4.25 -8.45
CA VAL A 724 19.55 -2.96 -8.12
C VAL A 724 21.02 -2.94 -8.53
N ASP A 725 21.74 -4.06 -8.36
CA ASP A 725 23.14 -4.21 -8.77
C ASP A 725 23.34 -4.09 -10.29
N GLY A 726 22.29 -4.32 -11.08
CA GLY A 726 22.31 -4.17 -12.52
C GLY A 726 22.16 -2.72 -12.98
N PHE A 727 21.62 -1.83 -12.12
CA PHE A 727 21.14 -0.51 -12.51
C PHE A 727 22.26 0.33 -13.13
N PRO A 728 22.03 1.00 -14.28
CA PRO A 728 23.02 1.87 -14.90
C PRO A 728 23.59 2.91 -13.93
N GLU A 729 22.78 3.43 -13.00
CA GLU A 729 23.19 4.40 -11.98
C GLU A 729 24.11 3.78 -10.93
N VAL A 730 23.91 2.50 -10.59
CA VAL A 730 24.78 1.75 -9.67
C VAL A 730 26.12 1.45 -10.34
N ARG A 731 26.12 1.01 -11.60
CA ARG A 731 27.36 0.81 -12.38
C ARG A 731 28.13 2.11 -12.58
N GLN A 732 27.45 3.20 -12.94
CA GLN A 732 28.08 4.53 -13.04
C GLN A 732 28.60 5.05 -11.70
N PHE A 733 27.97 4.67 -10.58
CA PHE A 733 28.50 4.98 -9.27
C PHE A 733 29.78 4.18 -8.97
N GLU A 734 29.80 2.88 -9.27
CA GLU A 734 30.97 2.01 -9.12
C GLU A 734 32.14 2.47 -10.00
N GLU A 735 31.91 2.78 -11.28
CA GLU A 735 32.94 3.32 -12.19
C GLU A 735 33.51 4.66 -11.70
N ARG A 736 32.65 5.56 -11.20
CA ARG A 736 33.11 6.82 -10.58
C ARG A 736 33.91 6.57 -9.31
N LEU A 737 33.50 5.62 -8.49
CA LEU A 737 34.22 5.25 -7.26
C LEU A 737 35.60 4.65 -7.58
N GLU A 738 35.69 3.79 -8.59
CA GLU A 738 36.95 3.24 -9.11
C GLU A 738 37.85 4.34 -9.68
N ALA A 739 37.31 5.25 -10.49
CA ALA A 739 38.07 6.36 -11.05
C ALA A 739 38.65 7.29 -9.97
N ILE A 740 37.92 7.54 -8.88
CA ILE A 740 38.39 8.34 -7.75
C ILE A 740 39.48 7.62 -6.94
N THR A 741 39.43 6.28 -6.87
CA THR A 741 40.36 5.46 -6.07
C THR A 741 41.55 4.90 -6.88
N ALA A 742 41.55 5.06 -8.21
CA ALA A 742 42.54 4.51 -9.14
C ALA A 742 44.01 4.92 -8.87
N ASP A 743 44.23 6.09 -8.26
CA ASP A 743 45.56 6.58 -7.89
C ASP A 743 46.07 6.02 -6.55
N GLY A 744 45.37 5.02 -5.96
CA GLY A 744 45.69 4.45 -4.65
C GLY A 744 45.29 5.34 -3.47
N ALA A 745 44.53 6.41 -3.73
CA ALA A 745 43.99 7.29 -2.71
C ALA A 745 42.78 6.62 -2.02
N GLU A 746 42.82 6.51 -0.69
CA GLU A 746 41.65 6.07 0.08
C GLU A 746 40.51 7.08 -0.07
N PHE A 747 39.30 6.56 -0.34
CA PHE A 747 38.10 7.37 -0.41
C PHE A 747 37.91 8.10 0.94
N PRO A 748 37.70 9.44 0.93
CA PRO A 748 37.75 10.24 2.16
C PRO A 748 36.57 10.01 3.11
N TYR A 749 35.52 9.33 2.64
CA TYR A 749 34.32 9.00 3.40
C TYR A 749 34.39 7.57 3.99
N PHE A 750 33.51 7.27 4.95
CA PHE A 750 33.41 5.97 5.65
C PHE A 750 34.66 5.54 6.44
N ARG A 751 35.57 6.48 6.72
CA ARG A 751 36.71 6.23 7.61
C ARG A 751 36.22 5.82 8.99
N VAL A 752 36.84 4.79 9.58
CA VAL A 752 36.45 4.27 10.88
C VAL A 752 37.12 5.08 11.99
N HIS A 753 36.31 5.90 12.66
CA HIS A 753 36.74 6.66 13.84
C HIS A 753 36.65 5.80 15.10
N ARG A 754 37.64 5.93 16.00
CA ARG A 754 37.59 5.33 17.35
C ARG A 754 37.27 6.40 18.39
N GLY A 755 36.33 6.10 19.28
CA GLY A 755 35.94 6.99 20.37
C GLY A 755 35.07 8.16 19.91
N THR A 756 35.02 9.23 20.71
CA THR A 756 34.21 10.42 20.42
C THR A 756 34.98 11.39 19.53
N ILE A 757 34.39 11.79 18.41
CA ILE A 757 34.94 12.82 17.53
C ILE A 757 34.71 14.20 18.18
N ARG A 758 35.80 14.92 18.49
CA ARG A 758 35.78 16.27 19.04
C ARG A 758 36.49 17.24 18.10
N ASP A 759 37.27 18.18 18.66
CA ASP A 759 38.33 18.92 17.98
C ASP A 759 39.38 17.98 17.37
N THR A 760 39.53 16.77 17.94
CA THR A 760 40.38 15.70 17.45
C THR A 760 39.61 14.39 17.27
N THR A 761 40.19 13.46 16.52
CA THR A 761 39.67 12.10 16.35
C THR A 761 40.80 11.10 16.12
N VAL A 762 40.56 9.83 16.43
CA VAL A 762 41.50 8.73 16.14
C VAL A 762 40.98 7.92 14.96
N ILE A 763 41.81 7.71 13.93
CA ILE A 763 41.55 6.81 12.80
C ILE A 763 42.71 5.82 12.71
N GLY A 764 42.41 4.52 12.72
CA GLY A 764 43.42 3.50 12.96
C GLY A 764 44.07 3.69 14.34
N ASP A 765 45.39 3.87 14.36
CA ASP A 765 46.18 4.12 15.57
C ASP A 765 46.79 5.55 15.59
N ARG A 766 46.31 6.45 14.71
CA ARG A 766 46.80 7.83 14.60
C ARG A 766 45.71 8.83 15.00
N GLU A 767 46.12 9.85 15.74
CA GLU A 767 45.28 11.01 16.08
C GLU A 767 45.34 12.06 14.96
N TYR A 768 44.20 12.67 14.68
CA TYR A 768 43.99 13.68 13.67
C TYR A 768 43.28 14.89 14.27
N LEU A 769 43.68 16.09 13.83
CA LEU A 769 42.93 17.31 14.06
C LEU A 769 41.69 17.30 13.16
N SER A 770 40.51 17.42 13.75
CA SER A 770 39.23 17.21 13.08
C SER A 770 38.46 18.51 12.88
N PHE A 771 38.09 18.78 11.64
CA PHE A 771 37.11 19.80 11.24
C PHE A 771 35.90 19.17 10.53
N GLY A 772 35.78 17.84 10.53
CA GLY A 772 34.63 17.10 9.98
C GLY A 772 33.53 16.79 11.01
N SER A 773 33.62 17.37 12.22
CA SER A 773 32.66 17.14 13.30
C SER A 773 31.77 18.34 13.49
N TYR A 774 30.47 18.09 13.64
CA TYR A 774 29.50 19.12 14.00
C TYR A 774 29.42 19.42 15.51
N ASN A 775 30.45 19.04 16.28
CA ASN A 775 30.52 19.25 17.72
C ASN A 775 30.88 20.70 18.07
N TYR A 776 30.09 21.66 17.59
CA TYR A 776 30.40 23.10 17.64
C TYR A 776 30.77 23.62 19.03
N LEU A 777 30.12 23.11 20.08
CA LEU A 777 30.28 23.58 21.46
C LEU A 777 31.08 22.62 22.35
N GLY A 778 31.67 21.56 21.78
CA GLY A 778 32.45 20.59 22.55
C GLY A 778 31.61 19.73 23.50
N LEU A 779 30.30 19.61 23.26
CA LEU A 779 29.38 18.91 24.17
C LEU A 779 29.32 17.40 23.92
N SER A 780 29.62 16.96 22.69
CA SER A 780 29.79 15.54 22.38
C SER A 780 31.05 15.03 23.08
N GLY A 781 30.87 14.11 24.03
CA GLY A 781 31.95 13.59 24.88
C GLY A 781 32.18 14.39 26.17
N HIS A 782 31.35 15.41 26.46
CA HIS A 782 31.41 16.11 27.73
C HIS A 782 31.07 15.15 28.89
N PRO A 783 31.81 15.16 30.02
CA PRO A 783 31.59 14.22 31.13
C PRO A 783 30.16 14.25 31.69
N ALA A 784 29.57 15.43 31.83
CA ALA A 784 28.20 15.57 32.34
C ALA A 784 27.15 15.01 31.37
N VAL A 785 27.34 15.18 30.05
CA VAL A 785 26.45 14.59 29.03
C VAL A 785 26.56 13.07 29.07
N THR A 786 27.79 12.54 29.16
CA THR A 786 28.06 11.10 29.25
C THR A 786 27.45 10.50 30.52
N ALA A 787 27.57 11.18 31.66
CA ALA A 787 26.97 10.75 32.92
C ALA A 787 25.43 10.69 32.84
N ALA A 788 24.79 11.72 32.26
CA ALA A 788 23.34 11.75 32.07
C ALA A 788 22.86 10.61 31.15
N VAL A 789 23.64 10.28 30.11
CA VAL A 789 23.35 9.13 29.23
C VAL A 789 23.42 7.82 30.01
N HIS A 790 24.48 7.59 30.79
CA HIS A 790 24.61 6.37 31.60
C HIS A 790 23.45 6.23 32.59
N GLU A 791 23.12 7.31 33.32
CA GLU A 791 21.98 7.31 34.25
C GLU A 791 20.65 6.98 33.55
N ALA A 792 20.43 7.55 32.36
CA ALA A 792 19.22 7.31 31.60
C ALA A 792 19.14 5.87 31.06
N VAL A 793 20.25 5.28 30.63
CA VAL A 793 20.32 3.88 30.22
C VAL A 793 20.08 2.96 31.40
N ASP A 794 20.68 3.23 32.56
CA ASP A 794 20.48 2.44 33.78
C ASP A 794 19.01 2.50 34.25
N ARG A 795 18.38 3.67 34.16
CA ARG A 795 17.01 3.89 34.64
C ARG A 795 15.92 3.42 33.66
N TYR A 796 16.10 3.66 32.36
CA TYR A 796 15.05 3.47 31.35
C TYR A 796 15.38 2.39 30.30
N GLY A 797 16.60 1.84 30.33
CA GLY A 797 17.11 0.91 29.32
C GLY A 797 17.29 1.56 27.96
N THR A 798 17.31 0.73 26.92
CA THR A 798 17.50 1.15 25.51
C THR A 798 16.22 1.11 24.68
N SER A 799 15.10 0.64 25.25
CA SER A 799 13.84 0.48 24.51
C SER A 799 13.29 1.83 24.03
N VAL A 800 12.84 1.90 22.78
CA VAL A 800 12.22 3.10 22.18
C VAL A 800 10.69 3.01 22.08
N SER A 801 10.12 1.84 22.42
CA SER A 801 8.71 1.46 22.23
C SER A 801 8.17 1.69 20.79
N ALA A 802 6.93 1.25 20.52
CA ALA A 802 6.20 1.68 19.32
C ALA A 802 5.90 3.21 19.39
N SER A 803 5.16 3.74 18.43
CA SER A 803 4.77 5.17 18.40
C SER A 803 4.35 5.70 19.77
N ARG A 804 4.86 6.88 20.14
CA ARG A 804 4.58 7.52 21.44
C ARG A 804 3.11 7.86 21.64
N VAL A 805 2.35 8.03 20.54
CA VAL A 805 0.89 8.16 20.60
C VAL A 805 0.23 6.90 21.17
N LEU A 806 0.78 5.72 20.84
CA LEU A 806 0.23 4.43 21.23
C LEU A 806 0.85 3.89 22.53
N SER A 807 2.15 4.11 22.72
CA SER A 807 2.93 3.54 23.83
C SER A 807 3.02 4.43 25.07
N GLY A 808 2.53 5.67 24.99
CA GLY A 808 2.69 6.68 26.04
C GLY A 808 4.04 7.40 26.00
N GLU A 809 4.15 8.45 26.82
CA GLU A 809 5.32 9.33 26.90
C GLU A 809 6.20 9.01 28.11
N ARG A 810 7.50 9.29 28.00
CA ARG A 810 8.44 9.23 29.12
C ARG A 810 8.67 10.63 29.69
N GLU A 811 8.79 10.71 31.01
CA GLU A 811 9.10 11.96 31.71
C GLU A 811 10.34 12.65 31.12
N LEU A 812 11.38 11.87 30.81
CA LEU A 812 12.63 12.36 30.21
C LEU A 812 12.38 13.11 28.88
N THR A 813 11.57 12.56 27.98
CA THR A 813 11.27 13.17 26.68
C THR A 813 10.39 14.41 26.82
N VAL A 814 9.42 14.37 27.74
CA VAL A 814 8.59 15.55 28.05
C VAL A 814 9.45 16.69 28.63
N ARG A 815 10.44 16.36 29.48
CA ARG A 815 11.40 17.35 30.00
C ARG A 815 12.26 17.94 28.89
N LEU A 816 12.74 17.11 27.96
CA LEU A 816 13.47 17.57 26.77
C LEU A 816 12.63 18.53 25.92
N GLU A 817 11.41 18.15 25.55
CA GLU A 817 10.51 19.00 24.73
C GLU A 817 10.27 20.37 25.39
N ARG A 818 10.05 20.39 26.72
CA ARG A 818 9.93 21.65 27.48
C ARG A 818 11.23 22.45 27.53
N ALA A 819 12.39 21.79 27.62
CA ALA A 819 13.69 22.44 27.61
C ALA A 819 13.96 23.09 26.24
N LEU A 820 13.67 22.38 25.15
CA LEU A 820 13.77 22.88 23.79
C LEU A 820 12.83 24.08 23.55
N ALA A 821 11.56 23.99 23.97
CA ALA A 821 10.61 25.10 23.85
C ALA A 821 11.12 26.37 24.57
N ARG A 822 11.61 26.22 25.82
CA ARG A 822 12.22 27.33 26.59
C ARG A 822 13.49 27.87 25.93
N PHE A 823 14.34 26.99 25.41
CA PHE A 823 15.60 27.37 24.78
C PHE A 823 15.36 28.17 23.50
N LEU A 824 14.43 27.73 22.65
CA LEU A 824 14.04 28.41 21.41
C LEU A 824 13.25 29.71 21.67
N GLY A 825 12.52 29.78 22.79
CA GLY A 825 11.59 30.88 23.08
C GLY A 825 10.28 30.75 22.32
N VAL A 826 9.77 29.52 22.18
CA VAL A 826 8.46 29.21 21.57
C VAL A 826 7.50 28.64 22.62
N GLU A 827 6.21 28.54 22.29
CA GLU A 827 5.19 28.07 23.24
C GLU A 827 5.32 26.58 23.55
N ASP A 828 5.61 25.75 22.55
CA ASP A 828 5.73 24.29 22.71
C ASP A 828 6.69 23.70 21.67
N CYS A 829 7.11 22.46 21.89
CA CYS A 829 8.02 21.73 21.02
C CYS A 829 7.71 20.23 20.97
N LEU A 830 7.99 19.61 19.82
CA LEU A 830 7.85 18.18 19.57
C LEU A 830 9.21 17.60 19.18
N ALA A 831 9.72 16.63 19.93
CA ALA A 831 10.96 15.95 19.57
C ALA A 831 10.68 14.82 18.57
N LEU A 832 11.62 14.45 17.70
CA LEU A 832 11.52 13.38 16.71
C LEU A 832 12.83 12.58 16.64
N VAL A 833 12.77 11.37 16.09
CA VAL A 833 13.91 10.44 16.06
C VAL A 833 14.98 10.75 15.03
N SER A 834 14.70 11.59 14.03
CA SER A 834 15.63 11.91 12.96
C SER A 834 15.48 13.36 12.51
N GLY A 835 16.59 14.09 12.37
CA GLY A 835 16.61 15.45 11.83
C GLY A 835 16.15 15.49 10.36
N HIS A 836 16.69 14.63 9.50
CA HIS A 836 16.31 14.57 8.08
C HIS A 836 14.80 14.29 7.91
N ALA A 837 14.33 13.20 8.50
CA ALA A 837 12.90 12.83 8.50
C ALA A 837 11.98 13.93 9.09
N THR A 838 12.49 14.80 9.97
CA THR A 838 11.70 15.91 10.54
C THR A 838 11.33 16.93 9.46
N ASN A 839 12.26 17.31 8.58
CA ASN A 839 11.94 18.18 7.43
C ASN A 839 10.99 17.50 6.46
N VAL A 840 11.31 16.25 6.06
CA VAL A 840 10.51 15.49 5.09
C VAL A 840 9.07 15.35 5.55
N THR A 841 8.85 14.91 6.79
CA THR A 841 7.50 14.71 7.31
C THR A 841 6.79 16.02 7.61
N ALA A 842 7.48 17.09 8.03
CA ALA A 842 6.85 18.37 8.33
C ALA A 842 6.35 19.04 7.05
N ILE A 843 7.21 19.13 6.02
CA ILE A 843 6.85 19.73 4.74
C ILE A 843 5.72 18.94 4.09
N GLY A 844 5.85 17.61 4.01
CA GLY A 844 4.80 16.72 3.48
C GLY A 844 3.48 16.76 4.27
N HIS A 845 3.49 17.28 5.49
CA HIS A 845 2.27 17.46 6.29
C HIS A 845 1.67 18.87 6.19
N LEU A 846 2.48 19.90 5.96
CA LEU A 846 2.04 21.29 5.85
C LEU A 846 1.44 21.62 4.48
N VAL A 847 2.02 21.07 3.41
CA VAL A 847 1.69 21.38 2.01
C VAL A 847 1.46 20.10 1.20
N GLY A 848 0.74 20.22 0.09
CA GLY A 848 0.60 19.13 -0.86
C GLY A 848 0.12 19.60 -2.24
N ALA A 849 -0.45 18.69 -3.04
CA ALA A 849 -0.93 19.02 -4.38
C ALA A 849 -1.86 20.26 -4.38
N GLY A 850 -1.50 21.27 -5.18
CA GLY A 850 -2.19 22.57 -5.25
C GLY A 850 -1.62 23.68 -4.34
N ASP A 851 -0.59 23.39 -3.56
CA ASP A 851 0.22 24.36 -2.81
C ASP A 851 1.58 24.61 -3.51
N LEU A 852 2.32 25.61 -3.04
CA LEU A 852 3.66 25.97 -3.51
C LEU A 852 4.66 26.05 -2.35
N VAL A 853 5.86 25.52 -2.53
CA VAL A 853 7.02 25.78 -1.67
C VAL A 853 8.00 26.68 -2.40
N LEU A 854 8.32 27.82 -1.81
CA LEU A 854 9.43 28.68 -2.19
C LEU A 854 10.59 28.37 -1.26
N HIS A 855 11.70 27.84 -1.78
CA HIS A 855 12.86 27.50 -0.96
C HIS A 855 14.11 28.23 -1.47
N ASP A 856 15.09 28.42 -0.59
CA ASP A 856 16.38 28.94 -1.01
C ASP A 856 17.10 27.92 -1.92
N ALA A 857 17.85 28.41 -2.90
CA ALA A 857 18.62 27.57 -3.82
C ALA A 857 19.70 26.71 -3.12
N LEU A 858 20.19 27.14 -1.95
CA LEU A 858 21.13 26.38 -1.13
C LEU A 858 20.46 25.60 0.01
N ALA A 859 19.13 25.47 0.00
CA ALA A 859 18.41 24.71 1.01
C ALA A 859 18.86 23.24 1.04
N HIS A 860 19.02 22.73 2.26
CA HIS A 860 19.50 21.38 2.54
C HIS A 860 18.60 20.33 1.89
N ASP A 861 19.20 19.23 1.43
CA ASP A 861 18.52 18.18 0.66
C ASP A 861 17.26 17.62 1.35
N SER A 862 17.23 17.57 2.68
CA SER A 862 16.03 17.16 3.43
C SER A 862 14.80 18.06 3.20
N ILE A 863 15.00 19.35 2.91
CA ILE A 863 13.93 20.28 2.52
C ILE A 863 13.49 19.93 1.09
N LEU A 864 14.44 19.71 0.18
CA LEU A 864 14.16 19.35 -1.22
C LEU A 864 13.37 18.03 -1.33
N GLN A 865 13.79 17.00 -0.58
CA GLN A 865 13.06 15.74 -0.50
C GLN A 865 11.67 15.90 0.12
N GLY A 866 11.54 16.72 1.16
CA GLY A 866 10.23 17.07 1.73
C GLY A 866 9.31 17.75 0.71
N CYS A 867 9.85 18.68 -0.07
CA CYS A 867 9.13 19.32 -1.18
C CYS A 867 8.69 18.29 -2.22
N ALA A 868 9.62 17.45 -2.70
CA ALA A 868 9.36 16.44 -3.71
C ALA A 868 8.28 15.44 -3.27
N LEU A 869 8.37 14.94 -2.03
CA LEU A 869 7.44 13.95 -1.48
C LEU A 869 6.08 14.56 -1.07
N SER A 870 6.00 15.88 -0.86
CA SER A 870 4.73 16.55 -0.57
C SER A 870 3.76 16.57 -1.76
N GLY A 871 4.29 16.51 -3.00
CA GLY A 871 3.52 16.75 -4.22
C GLY A 871 3.08 18.20 -4.43
N ALA A 872 3.56 19.15 -3.61
CA ALA A 872 3.41 20.58 -3.86
C ALA A 872 4.31 21.02 -5.03
N ALA A 873 3.92 22.09 -5.74
CA ALA A 873 4.85 22.75 -6.64
C ALA A 873 6.03 23.30 -5.81
N ARG A 874 7.26 23.25 -6.35
CA ARG A 874 8.43 23.83 -5.67
C ARG A 874 9.10 24.83 -6.60
N ARG A 875 9.63 25.91 -6.04
CA ARG A 875 10.47 26.87 -6.77
C ARG A 875 11.61 27.35 -5.88
N PRO A 876 12.86 27.13 -6.26
CA PRO A 876 14.00 27.81 -5.68
C PRO A 876 13.95 29.32 -5.96
N PHE A 877 14.41 30.13 -5.02
CA PHE A 877 14.88 31.49 -5.26
C PHE A 877 16.39 31.54 -5.00
N ALA A 878 17.08 32.43 -5.69
CA ALA A 878 18.51 32.66 -5.57
C ALA A 878 18.89 32.89 -4.11
N HIS A 879 20.05 32.37 -3.74
CA HIS A 879 20.49 32.33 -2.36
C HIS A 879 20.40 33.71 -1.69
N ASN A 880 19.62 33.82 -0.62
CA ASN A 880 19.39 35.06 0.12
C ASN A 880 18.84 36.26 -0.69
N ASP A 881 18.29 36.05 -1.90
CA ASP A 881 17.70 37.12 -2.71
C ASP A 881 16.24 37.38 -2.30
N THR A 882 16.06 38.33 -1.37
CA THR A 882 14.74 38.73 -0.89
C THR A 882 13.90 39.46 -1.93
N ASP A 883 14.53 40.12 -2.92
CA ASP A 883 13.82 40.83 -3.98
C ASP A 883 13.20 39.85 -4.97
N GLN A 884 13.95 38.80 -5.35
CA GLN A 884 13.43 37.70 -6.14
C GLN A 884 12.34 36.94 -5.39
N LEU A 885 12.54 36.65 -4.09
CA LEU A 885 11.51 36.04 -3.26
C LEU A 885 10.23 36.90 -3.22
N ALA A 886 10.35 38.23 -3.06
CA ALA A 886 9.22 39.16 -3.08
C ALA A 886 8.50 39.15 -4.45
N HIS A 887 9.26 39.13 -5.54
CA HIS A 887 8.72 39.02 -6.88
C HIS A 887 7.94 37.71 -7.07
N MET A 888 8.53 36.58 -6.68
CA MET A 888 7.91 35.26 -6.77
C MET A 888 6.66 35.16 -5.92
N LEU A 889 6.66 35.70 -4.71
CA LEU A 889 5.48 35.77 -3.84
C LEU A 889 4.38 36.60 -4.49
N ARG A 890 4.69 37.77 -5.06
CA ARG A 890 3.71 38.62 -5.75
C ARG A 890 3.05 37.91 -6.92
N VAL A 891 3.83 37.18 -7.73
CA VAL A 891 3.33 36.49 -8.94
C VAL A 891 2.55 35.23 -8.57
N ASN A 892 3.02 34.47 -7.58
CA ASN A 892 2.50 33.13 -7.31
C ASN A 892 1.45 33.08 -6.22
N ARG A 893 1.47 33.99 -5.24
CA ARG A 893 0.57 33.91 -4.08
C ARG A 893 -0.92 33.77 -4.44
N PRO A 894 -1.48 34.48 -5.44
CA PRO A 894 -2.89 34.34 -5.81
C PRO A 894 -3.23 33.00 -6.48
N ARG A 895 -2.23 32.26 -6.97
CA ARG A 895 -2.40 31.04 -7.79
C ARG A 895 -2.43 29.75 -6.97
N PHE A 896 -1.93 29.80 -5.73
CA PHE A 896 -1.77 28.62 -4.88
C PHE A 896 -2.59 28.74 -3.60
N ARG A 897 -3.13 27.60 -3.15
CA ARG A 897 -3.95 27.51 -1.93
C ARG A 897 -3.14 27.92 -0.70
N ARG A 898 -1.92 27.39 -0.57
CA ARG A 898 -0.90 27.79 0.42
C ARG A 898 0.42 28.03 -0.28
N VAL A 899 1.21 28.96 0.25
CA VAL A 899 2.61 29.14 -0.11
C VAL A 899 3.43 28.99 1.15
N LEU A 900 4.39 28.06 1.15
CA LEU A 900 5.37 27.87 2.23
C LEU A 900 6.71 28.43 1.78
N ILE A 901 7.29 29.32 2.58
CA ILE A 901 8.69 29.74 2.45
C ILE A 901 9.52 28.82 3.35
N ALA A 902 10.51 28.13 2.79
CA ALA A 902 11.40 27.22 3.52
C ALA A 902 12.86 27.69 3.37
N VAL A 903 13.48 28.06 4.49
CA VAL A 903 14.86 28.60 4.54
C VAL A 903 15.66 27.95 5.65
N GLU A 904 16.98 27.92 5.52
CA GLU A 904 17.89 27.58 6.62
C GLU A 904 18.24 28.83 7.42
N GLY A 905 18.43 28.70 8.73
CA GLY A 905 18.94 29.78 9.56
C GLY A 905 20.40 30.09 9.24
N ALA A 906 21.25 29.07 9.30
CA ALA A 906 22.63 29.11 8.83
C ALA A 906 22.82 28.01 7.78
N TYR A 907 23.28 28.36 6.59
CA TYR A 907 23.38 27.43 5.48
C TYR A 907 24.61 26.54 5.65
N SER A 908 24.40 25.23 5.63
CA SER A 908 25.46 24.23 5.91
C SER A 908 26.61 24.20 4.88
N MET A 909 26.41 24.79 3.70
CA MET A 909 27.36 24.78 2.60
C MET A 909 28.38 25.90 2.70
N ASP A 910 27.90 27.14 2.88
CA ASP A 910 28.73 28.34 2.77
C ASP A 910 28.80 29.14 4.08
N GLY A 911 27.99 28.76 5.08
CA GLY A 911 27.99 29.38 6.41
C GLY A 911 27.30 30.73 6.46
N ASP A 912 26.59 31.11 5.40
CA ASP A 912 25.83 32.37 5.36
C ASP A 912 24.57 32.25 6.23
N LEU A 913 24.05 33.40 6.68
CA LEU A 913 22.80 33.48 7.45
C LEU A 913 21.66 33.98 6.57
N VAL A 914 20.45 33.51 6.83
CA VAL A 914 19.26 34.08 6.20
C VAL A 914 18.96 35.49 6.71
N ASP A 915 18.54 36.42 5.85
CA ASP A 915 17.93 37.69 6.27
C ASP A 915 16.51 37.44 6.83
N LEU A 916 16.47 36.91 8.04
CA LEU A 916 15.23 36.49 8.68
C LEU A 916 14.23 37.64 8.87
N PRO A 917 14.62 38.87 9.28
CA PRO A 917 13.70 40.00 9.36
C PRO A 917 13.00 40.29 8.02
N ALA A 918 13.74 40.34 6.91
CA ALA A 918 13.17 40.59 5.60
C ALA A 918 12.21 39.48 5.17
N VAL A 919 12.57 38.21 5.38
CA VAL A 919 11.71 37.06 5.04
C VAL A 919 10.42 37.05 5.88
N ILE A 920 10.48 37.40 7.17
CA ILE A 920 9.29 37.54 8.02
C ILE A 920 8.38 38.67 7.52
N GLU A 921 8.96 39.79 7.08
CA GLU A 921 8.19 40.89 6.49
C GLU A 921 7.46 40.44 5.22
N LEU A 922 8.14 39.74 4.32
CA LEU A 922 7.55 39.21 3.09
C LEU A 922 6.45 38.19 3.37
N LYS A 923 6.68 37.28 4.33
CA LYS A 923 5.65 36.35 4.82
C LYS A 923 4.37 37.10 5.22
N LYS A 924 4.51 38.13 6.06
CA LYS A 924 3.38 38.94 6.55
C LYS A 924 2.70 39.69 5.41
N ARG A 925 3.48 40.32 4.53
CA ARG A 925 2.99 41.12 3.40
C ARG A 925 2.15 40.30 2.42
N TYR A 926 2.57 39.07 2.12
CA TYR A 926 1.91 38.21 1.12
C TYR A 926 1.04 37.10 1.74
N GLY A 927 0.95 36.99 3.07
CA GLY A 927 0.14 35.96 3.72
C GLY A 927 0.59 34.54 3.37
N ALA A 928 1.89 34.29 3.49
CA ALA A 928 2.53 32.98 3.31
C ALA A 928 2.80 32.29 4.67
N LEU A 929 3.13 31.00 4.63
CA LEU A 929 3.71 30.27 5.74
C LEU A 929 5.24 30.39 5.69
N LEU A 930 5.90 30.31 6.84
CA LEU A 930 7.36 30.34 6.96
C LEU A 930 7.83 29.21 7.87
N MET A 931 8.74 28.39 7.35
CA MET A 931 9.49 27.38 8.06
C MET A 931 10.97 27.75 8.03
N VAL A 932 11.61 27.74 9.20
CA VAL A 932 13.05 28.00 9.36
C VAL A 932 13.72 26.76 9.93
N ASP A 933 14.69 26.22 9.19
CA ASP A 933 15.56 25.13 9.65
C ASP A 933 16.77 25.70 10.40
N GLU A 934 16.76 25.55 11.72
CA GLU A 934 17.79 26.04 12.64
C GLU A 934 18.90 25.00 12.92
N ALA A 935 19.03 23.94 12.10
CA ALA A 935 19.98 22.85 12.34
C ALA A 935 21.42 23.31 12.61
N HIS A 936 21.89 24.30 11.85
CA HIS A 936 23.27 24.79 11.89
C HIS A 936 23.46 26.13 12.63
N SER A 937 22.37 26.85 12.90
CA SER A 937 22.38 28.14 13.62
C SER A 937 22.26 27.96 15.14
N ILE A 938 21.58 26.92 15.60
CA ILE A 938 21.47 26.64 17.03
C ILE A 938 22.83 26.23 17.60
N GLY A 939 23.20 26.86 18.71
CA GLY A 939 24.49 26.77 19.38
C GLY A 939 25.61 27.57 18.71
N THR A 940 25.38 28.19 17.55
CA THR A 940 26.44 28.85 16.78
C THR A 940 26.28 30.36 16.70
N VAL A 941 25.03 30.85 16.58
CA VAL A 941 24.72 32.28 16.48
C VAL A 941 23.74 32.74 17.56
N GLY A 942 23.72 34.06 17.78
CA GLY A 942 23.09 34.67 18.96
C GLY A 942 24.08 34.81 20.12
N GLU A 943 23.69 35.54 21.16
CA GLU A 943 24.53 35.70 22.36
C GLU A 943 24.59 34.41 23.18
N HIS A 944 23.46 33.70 23.28
CA HIS A 944 23.32 32.47 24.04
C HIS A 944 23.27 31.22 23.15
N GLY A 945 23.51 31.38 21.85
CA GLY A 945 23.46 30.27 20.90
C GLY A 945 22.03 29.84 20.57
N ARG A 946 21.03 30.72 20.71
CA ARG A 946 19.63 30.37 20.41
C ARG A 946 19.28 30.47 18.92
N GLY A 947 20.28 30.61 18.05
CA GLY A 947 20.06 30.60 16.61
C GLY A 947 19.64 31.95 16.04
N VAL A 948 19.19 31.94 14.78
CA VAL A 948 18.97 33.19 14.02
C VAL A 948 17.87 34.06 14.62
N GLY A 949 16.89 33.45 15.28
CA GLY A 949 15.85 34.24 15.94
C GLY A 949 16.37 35.13 17.07
N GLU A 950 17.37 34.67 17.84
CA GLU A 950 18.05 35.50 18.84
C GLU A 950 19.02 36.49 18.19
N PHE A 951 19.78 36.04 17.19
CA PHE A 951 20.77 36.88 16.49
C PHE A 951 20.15 38.14 15.90
N PHE A 952 19.01 38.02 15.22
CA PHE A 952 18.28 39.15 14.64
C PHE A 952 17.28 39.82 15.59
N GLY A 953 17.09 39.28 16.81
CA GLY A 953 16.15 39.82 17.79
C GLY A 953 14.69 39.82 17.31
N VAL A 954 14.28 38.82 16.54
CA VAL A 954 12.92 38.76 15.97
C VAL A 954 11.92 38.13 16.93
N ASP A 955 10.65 38.53 16.82
CA ASP A 955 9.54 37.83 17.46
C ASP A 955 9.36 36.43 16.84
N ARG A 956 9.58 35.38 17.65
CA ARG A 956 9.49 33.98 17.23
C ARG A 956 8.12 33.58 16.70
N SER A 957 7.05 34.28 17.09
CA SER A 957 5.69 34.06 16.57
C SER A 957 5.55 34.45 15.08
N GLY A 958 6.51 35.21 14.54
CA GLY A 958 6.59 35.57 13.13
C GLY A 958 6.88 34.38 12.20
N VAL A 959 7.34 33.25 12.72
CA VAL A 959 7.65 32.00 12.00
C VAL A 959 6.63 30.93 12.41
N ASP A 960 6.06 30.20 11.44
CA ASP A 960 5.01 29.21 11.73
C ASP A 960 5.58 27.90 12.28
N LEU A 961 6.78 27.52 11.81
CA LEU A 961 7.43 26.29 12.20
C LEU A 961 8.96 26.48 12.31
N TRP A 962 9.47 26.30 13.52
CA TRP A 962 10.90 26.22 13.78
C TRP A 962 11.32 24.75 13.76
N MET A 963 12.16 24.37 12.81
CA MET A 963 12.73 23.03 12.76
C MET A 963 14.18 23.07 13.26
N GLY A 964 14.66 22.00 13.87
CA GLY A 964 16.09 21.82 14.06
C GLY A 964 16.47 20.36 14.34
N THR A 965 17.77 20.13 14.53
CA THR A 965 18.34 18.80 14.83
C THR A 965 19.00 18.76 16.20
N LEU A 966 19.00 17.57 16.82
CA LEU A 966 19.72 17.29 18.05
C LEU A 966 21.19 16.89 17.80
N SER A 967 21.58 16.70 16.54
CA SER A 967 22.89 16.15 16.13
C SER A 967 24.08 17.08 16.16
N LYS A 968 23.84 18.38 16.39
CA LYS A 968 24.85 19.43 16.31
C LYS A 968 25.14 19.95 17.73
N ALA A 969 24.53 21.07 18.11
CA ALA A 969 24.74 21.69 19.41
C ALA A 969 24.23 20.87 20.61
N PHE A 970 23.29 19.93 20.42
CA PHE A 970 22.71 19.14 21.51
C PHE A 970 23.38 17.77 21.73
N ALA A 971 24.51 17.49 21.07
CA ALA A 971 25.32 16.28 21.33
C ALA A 971 24.53 14.95 21.31
N SER A 972 23.53 14.83 20.43
CA SER A 972 22.61 13.68 20.40
C SER A 972 22.24 13.29 18.96
N CYS A 973 21.14 12.57 18.75
CA CYS A 973 20.57 12.27 17.44
C CYS A 973 19.07 12.51 17.52
N GLY A 974 18.49 13.11 16.47
CA GLY A 974 17.07 13.44 16.41
C GLY A 974 16.77 14.77 15.75
N GLY A 975 15.49 15.12 15.73
CA GLY A 975 14.98 16.40 15.27
C GLY A 975 13.98 16.99 16.26
N TYR A 976 13.59 18.23 16.03
CA TYR A 976 12.49 18.85 16.76
C TYR A 976 11.72 19.86 15.92
N LEU A 977 10.47 20.08 16.29
CA LEU A 977 9.57 21.07 15.71
C LEU A 977 9.01 21.97 16.82
N GLY A 978 9.26 23.27 16.73
CA GLY A 978 8.83 24.28 17.70
C GLY A 978 7.91 25.33 17.08
N GLY A 979 7.01 25.88 17.89
CA GLY A 979 6.13 26.98 17.49
C GLY A 979 4.96 27.16 18.46
N SER A 980 3.77 27.49 17.95
CA SER A 980 2.59 27.64 18.82
C SER A 980 2.16 26.30 19.44
N ALA A 981 1.63 26.33 20.66
CA ALA A 981 1.14 25.14 21.37
C ALA A 981 0.00 24.46 20.59
N ARG A 982 -0.80 25.23 19.85
CA ARG A 982 -1.86 24.70 18.98
C ARG A 982 -1.29 23.89 17.81
N MET A 983 -0.28 24.43 17.14
CA MET A 983 0.38 23.76 16.02
C MET A 983 1.10 22.50 16.49
N VAL A 984 1.87 22.57 17.58
CA VAL A 984 2.58 21.41 18.14
C VAL A 984 1.62 20.33 18.60
N ARG A 985 0.49 20.69 19.23
CA ARG A 985 -0.55 19.74 19.60
C ARG A 985 -1.15 19.05 18.37
N TRP A 986 -1.40 19.79 17.28
CA TRP A 986 -1.87 19.18 16.04
C TRP A 986 -0.85 18.17 15.51
N LEU A 987 0.42 18.58 15.36
CA LEU A 987 1.49 17.71 14.88
C LEU A 987 1.68 16.45 15.74
N ARG A 988 1.57 16.56 17.07
CA ARG A 988 1.67 15.41 17.99
C ARG A 988 0.66 14.30 17.68
N HIS A 989 -0.47 14.61 17.06
CA HIS A 989 -1.51 13.62 16.74
C HIS A 989 -1.58 13.26 15.26
N THR A 990 -0.98 14.05 14.37
CA THR A 990 -1.20 13.89 12.92
C THR A 990 0.07 13.78 12.10
N LEU A 991 1.23 14.17 12.63
CA LEU A 991 2.48 14.21 11.88
C LEU A 991 2.99 12.78 11.64
N PRO A 992 3.08 12.29 10.40
CA PRO A 992 3.41 10.89 10.12
C PRO A 992 4.74 10.43 10.73
N GLY A 993 5.80 11.26 10.66
CA GLY A 993 7.10 10.96 11.25
C GLY A 993 7.13 10.93 12.78
N PHE A 994 6.03 11.34 13.44
CA PHE A 994 5.81 11.15 14.87
C PHE A 994 4.84 10.00 15.15
N VAL A 995 3.71 9.93 14.43
CA VAL A 995 2.61 8.98 14.66
C VAL A 995 2.99 7.55 14.25
N TYR A 996 3.78 7.39 13.19
CA TYR A 996 4.13 6.07 12.63
C TYR A 996 5.61 5.71 12.82
N SER A 997 6.33 6.46 13.65
CA SER A 997 7.74 6.22 13.97
C SER A 997 7.92 5.90 15.45
N VAL A 998 9.07 5.32 15.79
CA VAL A 998 9.46 5.09 17.19
C VAL A 998 9.79 6.41 17.90
N GLY A 999 9.91 6.38 19.23
CA GLY A 999 10.37 7.53 20.02
C GLY A 999 11.89 7.65 20.10
N LEU A 1000 12.39 8.79 20.59
CA LEU A 1000 13.82 8.96 20.91
C LEU A 1000 14.25 7.96 21.98
N THR A 1001 15.46 7.40 21.85
CA THR A 1001 16.05 6.55 22.88
C THR A 1001 16.26 7.36 24.17
N PRO A 1002 16.22 6.73 25.37
CA PRO A 1002 16.59 7.41 26.62
C PRO A 1002 17.98 8.05 26.58
N ALA A 1003 18.94 7.35 25.99
CA ALA A 1003 20.30 7.86 25.81
C ALA A 1003 20.29 9.17 25.00
N ASN A 1004 19.61 9.20 23.84
CA ASN A 1004 19.56 10.40 23.03
C ASN A 1004 18.76 11.53 23.70
N ALA A 1005 17.65 11.22 24.36
CA ALA A 1005 16.85 12.22 25.05
C ALA A 1005 17.63 12.86 26.23
N ALA A 1006 18.37 12.05 27.00
CA ALA A 1006 19.19 12.52 28.10
C ALA A 1006 20.40 13.33 27.64
N ALA A 1007 21.09 12.88 26.58
CA ALA A 1007 22.20 13.62 26.01
C ALA A 1007 21.77 15.03 25.57
N ALA A 1008 20.65 15.12 24.82
CA ALA A 1008 20.12 16.39 24.34
C ALA A 1008 19.66 17.30 25.48
N LEU A 1009 18.99 16.73 26.49
CA LEU A 1009 18.55 17.48 27.65
C LEU A 1009 19.74 18.07 28.43
N ALA A 1010 20.74 17.23 28.75
CA ALA A 1010 21.94 17.68 29.46
C ALA A 1010 22.75 18.71 28.65
N ALA A 1011 22.89 18.49 27.33
CA ALA A 1011 23.56 19.46 26.47
C ALA A 1011 22.84 20.81 26.45
N SER A 1012 21.49 20.82 26.39
CA SER A 1012 20.71 22.07 26.37
C SER A 1012 20.95 22.96 27.60
N GLU A 1013 21.30 22.35 28.75
CA GLU A 1013 21.60 23.05 30.01
C GLU A 1013 23.06 23.54 30.07
N LEU A 1014 23.95 23.00 29.23
CA LEU A 1014 25.38 23.30 29.18
C LEU A 1014 25.77 24.31 28.08
N ILE A 1015 24.83 24.71 27.22
CA ILE A 1015 25.04 25.77 26.24
C ILE A 1015 25.13 27.12 26.98
N THR A 1016 26.29 27.78 26.91
CA THR A 1016 26.56 29.06 27.56
C THR A 1016 27.11 30.09 26.59
N ALA A 1017 26.91 31.38 26.91
CA ALA A 1017 27.44 32.48 26.12
C ALA A 1017 28.98 32.45 26.00
N ASP A 1018 29.69 31.95 27.02
CA ASP A 1018 31.16 31.82 26.96
C ASP A 1018 31.63 30.81 25.90
N ARG A 1019 30.95 29.66 25.79
CA ARG A 1019 31.25 28.64 24.78
C ARG A 1019 30.95 29.16 23.37
N VAL A 1020 29.81 29.84 23.20
CA VAL A 1020 29.42 30.46 21.91
C VAL A 1020 30.43 31.55 21.52
N ARG A 1021 30.87 32.39 22.47
CA ARG A 1021 31.93 33.37 22.25
C ARG A 1021 33.26 32.71 21.89
N ALA A 1022 33.62 31.57 22.49
CA ALA A 1022 34.83 30.83 22.15
C ALA A 1022 34.78 30.26 20.72
N LEU A 1023 33.67 29.62 20.35
CA LEU A 1023 33.42 29.16 18.99
C LEU A 1023 33.55 30.28 17.97
N ARG A 1024 32.92 31.43 18.23
CA ARG A 1024 32.98 32.61 17.36
C ARG A 1024 34.42 33.11 17.19
N ARG A 1025 35.19 33.25 18.28
CA ARG A 1025 36.60 33.66 18.20
C ARG A 1025 37.43 32.70 17.33
N ASN A 1026 37.21 31.38 17.47
CA ASN A 1026 37.94 30.39 16.69
C ASN A 1026 37.57 30.46 15.21
N ALA A 1027 36.30 30.65 14.87
CA ALA A 1027 35.83 30.81 13.50
C ALA A 1027 36.38 32.09 12.85
N GLU A 1028 36.34 33.21 13.56
CA GLU A 1028 36.91 34.49 13.13
C GLU A 1028 38.43 34.39 12.90
N LEU A 1029 39.14 33.69 13.79
CA LEU A 1029 40.56 33.41 13.61
C LEU A 1029 40.82 32.59 12.35
N PHE A 1030 40.05 31.52 12.12
CA PHE A 1030 40.19 30.68 10.93
C PHE A 1030 40.00 31.50 9.65
N LEU A 1031 38.91 32.27 9.57
CA LEU A 1031 38.59 33.13 8.43
C LEU A 1031 39.67 34.18 8.19
N SER A 1032 40.15 34.85 9.24
CA SER A 1032 41.22 35.86 9.14
C SER A 1032 42.52 35.27 8.59
N LEU A 1033 42.90 34.08 9.05
CA LEU A 1033 44.10 33.40 8.58
C LEU A 1033 43.93 32.90 7.14
N ALA A 1034 42.76 32.37 6.80
CA ALA A 1034 42.47 31.91 5.45
C ALA A 1034 42.53 33.06 4.44
N ALA A 1035 41.91 34.19 4.77
CA ALA A 1035 41.98 35.41 3.96
C ALA A 1035 43.43 35.92 3.82
N SER A 1036 44.20 35.91 4.90
CA SER A 1036 45.63 36.32 4.88
C SER A 1036 46.49 35.39 4.02
N ALA A 1037 46.10 34.13 3.90
CA ALA A 1037 46.78 33.13 3.07
C ALA A 1037 46.28 33.12 1.61
N GLY A 1038 45.35 34.01 1.23
CA GLY A 1038 44.79 34.08 -0.11
C GLY A 1038 43.84 32.93 -0.45
N LEU A 1039 43.32 32.22 0.56
CA LEU A 1039 42.36 31.14 0.35
C LEU A 1039 40.97 31.72 0.03
N ALA A 1040 40.32 31.20 -0.99
CA ALA A 1040 38.96 31.58 -1.34
C ALA A 1040 37.98 30.97 -0.33
N THR A 1041 37.47 31.81 0.57
CA THR A 1041 36.37 31.47 1.49
C THR A 1041 35.11 32.24 1.09
N GLY A 1042 33.94 31.69 1.43
CA GLY A 1042 32.67 32.42 1.36
C GLY A 1042 32.61 33.55 2.41
N SER A 1043 31.43 34.14 2.62
CA SER A 1043 31.29 35.16 3.66
C SER A 1043 31.48 34.53 5.05
N SER A 1044 30.74 33.45 5.32
CA SER A 1044 30.75 32.67 6.57
C SER A 1044 30.76 33.54 7.84
N ALA A 1045 30.21 34.75 7.72
CA ALA A 1045 30.30 35.75 8.77
C ALA A 1045 29.49 35.27 9.97
N HIS A 1046 30.14 35.24 11.14
CA HIS A 1046 29.55 34.86 12.43
C HIS A 1046 29.22 33.38 12.63
N THR A 1047 29.47 32.52 11.63
CA THR A 1047 29.20 31.08 11.74
C THR A 1047 30.50 30.27 11.80
N PRO A 1048 30.48 29.07 12.40
CA PRO A 1048 31.64 28.19 12.48
C PRO A 1048 31.80 27.29 11.24
N ILE A 1049 31.09 27.59 10.15
CA ILE A 1049 31.04 26.78 8.94
C ILE A 1049 31.84 27.54 7.89
N VAL A 1050 33.08 27.13 7.65
CA VAL A 1050 33.99 27.83 6.75
C VAL A 1050 34.27 26.97 5.51
N PRO A 1051 33.79 27.36 4.32
CA PRO A 1051 34.15 26.69 3.08
C PRO A 1051 35.51 27.18 2.58
N CYS A 1052 36.28 26.30 1.96
CA CYS A 1052 37.41 26.64 1.11
C CYS A 1052 37.06 26.21 -0.32
N LEU A 1053 36.79 27.19 -1.18
CA LEU A 1053 36.35 26.97 -2.56
C LEU A 1053 37.55 26.59 -3.42
N LEU A 1054 37.47 25.42 -4.05
CA LEU A 1054 38.56 24.87 -4.88
C LEU A 1054 38.15 24.71 -6.35
N GLY A 1055 36.85 24.69 -6.63
CA GLY A 1055 36.25 24.79 -7.96
C GLY A 1055 36.43 23.57 -8.87
N ASP A 1056 37.14 22.54 -8.42
CA ASP A 1056 37.41 21.30 -9.15
C ASP A 1056 37.37 20.11 -8.19
N SER A 1057 36.61 19.07 -8.53
CA SER A 1057 36.38 17.88 -7.69
C SER A 1057 37.68 17.12 -7.44
N ALA A 1058 38.49 16.93 -8.48
CA ALA A 1058 39.76 16.21 -8.39
C ALA A 1058 40.77 16.97 -7.53
N ARG A 1059 40.86 18.30 -7.66
CA ARG A 1059 41.65 19.18 -6.81
C ARG A 1059 41.18 19.09 -5.35
N THR A 1060 39.87 19.13 -5.12
CA THR A 1060 39.28 19.04 -3.79
C THR A 1060 39.67 17.74 -3.09
N LEU A 1061 39.53 16.60 -3.79
CA LEU A 1061 39.92 15.29 -3.29
C LEU A 1061 41.41 15.18 -3.01
N ARG A 1062 42.27 15.68 -3.91
CA ARG A 1062 43.73 15.69 -3.71
C ARG A 1062 44.12 16.51 -2.48
N VAL A 1063 43.56 17.71 -2.32
CA VAL A 1063 43.85 18.57 -1.15
C VAL A 1063 43.35 17.90 0.13
N ALA A 1064 42.15 17.29 0.13
CA ALA A 1064 41.64 16.53 1.26
C ALA A 1064 42.56 15.36 1.66
N GLY A 1065 43.06 14.60 0.67
CA GLY A 1065 44.00 13.50 0.89
C GLY A 1065 45.31 13.97 1.52
N ARG A 1066 45.88 15.08 1.01
CA ARG A 1066 47.12 15.62 1.57
C ARG A 1066 46.96 16.24 2.95
N LEU A 1067 45.82 16.87 3.22
CA LEU A 1067 45.46 17.30 4.58
C LEU A 1067 45.45 16.11 5.53
N TYR A 1068 44.82 15.01 5.10
CA TYR A 1068 44.75 13.78 5.87
C TYR A 1068 46.14 13.22 6.15
N ASP A 1069 47.01 13.10 5.16
CA ASP A 1069 48.40 12.62 5.36
C ASP A 1069 49.15 13.45 6.40
N ARG A 1070 48.86 14.76 6.46
CA ARG A 1070 49.44 15.72 7.40
C ARG A 1070 48.69 15.83 8.74
N GLY A 1071 47.70 14.98 8.96
CA GLY A 1071 46.98 14.82 10.23
C GLY A 1071 45.81 15.78 10.43
N VAL A 1072 45.24 16.34 9.36
CA VAL A 1072 44.07 17.25 9.39
C VAL A 1072 42.93 16.65 8.59
N ILE A 1073 41.72 16.64 9.13
CA ILE A 1073 40.52 16.15 8.46
C ILE A 1073 39.57 17.31 8.22
N ALA A 1074 39.10 17.46 6.98
CA ALA A 1074 38.04 18.36 6.58
C ALA A 1074 37.15 17.62 5.57
N ASP A 1075 35.87 17.98 5.50
CA ASP A 1075 34.91 17.26 4.66
C ASP A 1075 34.93 17.81 3.23
N PRO A 1076 35.41 17.04 2.24
CA PRO A 1076 35.30 17.45 0.84
C PRO A 1076 33.84 17.40 0.40
N ILE A 1077 33.41 18.36 -0.42
CA ILE A 1077 32.11 18.38 -1.09
C ILE A 1077 32.33 18.68 -2.56
N PHE A 1078 31.87 17.78 -3.41
CA PHE A 1078 32.17 17.76 -4.84
C PHE A 1078 31.05 17.07 -5.61
N HIS A 1079 31.13 17.04 -6.94
CA HIS A 1079 30.09 16.48 -7.81
C HIS A 1079 29.78 15.00 -7.49
N PRO A 1080 28.50 14.57 -7.45
CA PRO A 1080 27.29 15.29 -7.83
C PRO A 1080 26.63 16.11 -6.71
N ALA A 1081 27.20 16.15 -5.50
CA ALA A 1081 26.59 16.88 -4.38
C ALA A 1081 26.56 18.40 -4.62
N VAL A 1082 27.50 18.92 -5.42
CA VAL A 1082 27.56 20.30 -5.92
C VAL A 1082 28.02 20.31 -7.37
N GLU A 1083 27.72 21.37 -8.12
CA GLU A 1083 28.26 21.56 -9.47
C GLU A 1083 29.80 21.57 -9.45
N GLU A 1084 30.44 21.07 -10.52
CA GLU A 1084 31.89 20.87 -10.58
C GLU A 1084 32.67 22.14 -10.22
N GLY A 1085 32.22 23.29 -10.76
CA GLY A 1085 32.78 24.62 -10.52
C GLY A 1085 32.61 25.17 -9.10
N LEU A 1086 31.84 24.48 -8.27
CA LEU A 1086 31.58 24.85 -6.89
C LEU A 1086 32.15 23.81 -5.90
N SER A 1087 33.07 22.94 -6.30
CA SER A 1087 33.69 21.99 -5.36
C SER A 1087 34.47 22.70 -4.24
N ARG A 1088 34.37 22.21 -3.00
CA ARG A 1088 34.92 22.88 -1.80
C ARG A 1088 35.26 21.92 -0.67
N LEU A 1089 36.15 22.34 0.24
CA LEU A 1089 36.33 21.71 1.55
C LEU A 1089 35.51 22.46 2.59
N ARG A 1090 34.82 21.75 3.48
CA ARG A 1090 34.10 22.36 4.61
C ARG A 1090 34.85 22.12 5.91
N PHE A 1091 35.07 23.22 6.63
CA PHE A 1091 35.67 23.22 7.96
C PHE A 1091 34.60 23.60 8.98
N PHE A 1092 34.25 22.65 9.86
CA PHE A 1092 33.41 22.90 11.02
C PHE A 1092 34.30 23.22 12.22
N VAL A 1093 34.42 24.50 12.52
CA VAL A 1093 35.19 24.99 13.67
C VAL A 1093 34.42 24.71 14.96
N THR A 1094 35.12 24.40 16.04
CA THR A 1094 34.55 24.09 17.34
C THR A 1094 35.10 25.01 18.42
N SER A 1095 34.40 25.12 19.55
CA SER A 1095 34.87 25.88 20.71
C SER A 1095 36.12 25.29 21.36
N ASP A 1096 36.41 24.02 21.08
CA ASP A 1096 37.50 23.26 21.71
C ASP A 1096 38.80 23.34 20.90
N HIS A 1097 38.74 23.73 19.62
CA HIS A 1097 39.95 23.97 18.82
C HIS A 1097 40.83 25.03 19.48
N ARG A 1098 42.12 24.75 19.62
CA ARG A 1098 43.08 25.73 20.12
C ARG A 1098 43.51 26.66 18.99
N GLU A 1099 43.96 27.85 19.35
CA GLU A 1099 44.49 28.81 18.38
C GLU A 1099 45.64 28.21 17.54
N GLU A 1100 46.53 27.43 18.16
CA GLU A 1100 47.63 26.74 17.47
C GLU A 1100 47.13 25.71 16.45
N ASP A 1101 46.04 25.00 16.77
CA ASP A 1101 45.43 24.01 15.88
C ASP A 1101 44.84 24.66 14.64
N VAL A 1102 44.12 25.77 14.83
CA VAL A 1102 43.55 26.58 13.73
C VAL A 1102 44.67 27.12 12.83
N ARG A 1103 45.73 27.69 13.43
CA ARG A 1103 46.90 28.19 12.68
C ARG A 1103 47.58 27.08 11.88
N ARG A 1104 47.78 25.92 12.51
CA ARG A 1104 48.37 24.75 11.86
C ARG A 1104 47.51 24.27 10.69
N ALA A 1105 46.20 24.13 10.88
CA ALA A 1105 45.29 23.66 9.85
C ALA A 1105 45.27 24.59 8.62
N VAL A 1106 45.13 25.90 8.84
CA VAL A 1106 45.13 26.89 7.76
C VAL A 1106 46.48 26.95 7.06
N SER A 1107 47.60 26.86 7.79
CA SER A 1107 48.93 26.82 7.18
C SER A 1107 49.14 25.60 6.30
N ILE A 1108 48.66 24.42 6.71
CA ILE A 1108 48.73 23.21 5.89
C ILE A 1108 47.83 23.37 4.66
N LEU A 1109 46.59 23.82 4.85
CA LEU A 1109 45.64 24.05 3.77
C LEU A 1109 46.21 24.99 2.70
N ALA A 1110 46.77 26.12 3.10
CA ALA A 1110 47.39 27.09 2.17
C ALA A 1110 48.52 26.47 1.34
N GLN A 1111 49.37 25.65 1.97
CA GLN A 1111 50.46 24.94 1.28
C GLN A 1111 49.93 23.94 0.25
N GLU A 1112 48.92 23.15 0.61
CA GLU A 1112 48.37 22.12 -0.29
C GLU A 1112 47.53 22.71 -1.42
N VAL A 1113 46.78 23.79 -1.16
CA VAL A 1113 46.01 24.50 -2.19
C VAL A 1113 46.93 25.13 -3.24
N ALA A 1114 48.03 25.75 -2.82
CA ALA A 1114 49.05 26.30 -3.70
C ALA A 1114 49.77 25.18 -4.51
N ALA A 1115 50.11 24.06 -3.86
CA ALA A 1115 50.76 22.93 -4.52
C ALA A 1115 49.84 22.19 -5.51
N ALA A 1116 48.52 22.36 -5.41
CA ALA A 1116 47.52 21.76 -6.29
C ALA A 1116 47.15 22.62 -7.51
N GLY A 1117 47.87 23.73 -7.76
CA GLY A 1117 47.77 24.51 -9.00
C GLY A 1117 46.75 25.65 -8.98
N GLY A 1118 46.70 26.43 -7.90
CA GLY A 1118 45.98 27.71 -7.93
C GLY A 1118 45.99 28.43 -6.62
#